data_AF-A0A6C0ADT2-F1
#
_entry.id   AF-A0A6C0ADT2-F1
#
_cell.length_a   1.000
_cell.length_b   1.000
_cell.length_c   1.000
_cell.angle_alpha   90.00
_cell.angle_beta   90.00
_cell.angle_gamma   90.00
#
_symmetry.space_group_name_H-M   'P 1'
#
loop_
_entity.id
_entity.type
_entity.pdbx_description
1 polymer ?
#
loop_
_entity_poly.entity_id
_entity_poly.type
_entity_poly.pdbx_seq_one_letter_code
_entity_poly.pdbx_strand_id
1 'polypeptide(L)'
;MDNIKKINLQTNQKSKLLKFMKKSQFKLNEDKNKIIKALISKDDTSSKQAQYLNGINKKYASKAIIMNNNFNISHKDILKDLKKMRDELIIALEKDKKNHTNNNIDVSILSMNNCYEQLEEWLDIINNLNESKFKNTYSLLTQFGFPAHSIEFEHNNAVQIDPFQTQCLNIEPYTIDTCSLMHANEKGFNLKLFSNEITDGLILFNPATPITSELLMRSKIYEYICSITLCRNLNMYNPNMTYSIHAHSLLQTVNKFFNTNSSCYINLAIKILYSMRKYWGNDLCKESDNVNLFKHWFEDQKTITHADNCNHPVQLLLMLGSFDFKELGINIEEIDFKTPLLNMFNEVLARIIKIKLKNKLKNKLKKLNEKNGLAKCNNDTMETDDPVIKLFFNIKEEDDWLKPIPKQKKKKISKKNINTKTIAINLAKLIFNIKKENCPEPKSGIMEKEPPIETVRSTCSVNHNFAEHLNVYYDYELFDNNIFTFIDNKLLPYMRTFHFGYMIQKFLTSNNLSWNDLILNIEKKGDIPSDLIKYMTINLESIKSIKIIDYLQLKNGDTDNIMKCMFLQALLHHTSKSRKLINEKNVCELNTLHEYIKDLRMSVYLENCAFKNKITNNINLLNAQKADLETFKIMVGKHIHSHNKRNFKTLITAAQNNKEKTEYLLNKSANSVKKYFNENV
;
A
#
# COMPACT_ATOMS: atom_id res chain seq x y z
N MET A 1 -3.52 -19.56 -32.31
CA MET A 1 -2.50 -18.65 -32.87
C MET A 1 -1.33 -19.40 -33.50
N ASP A 2 -0.93 -20.56 -32.99
CA ASP A 2 0.29 -21.25 -33.44
C ASP A 2 0.25 -21.75 -34.89
N ASN A 3 -0.94 -22.02 -35.44
CA ASN A 3 -1.11 -22.43 -36.84
C ASN A 3 -0.97 -21.29 -37.86
N ILE A 4 -1.01 -20.01 -37.45
CA ILE A 4 -0.91 -18.85 -38.37
C ILE A 4 0.48 -18.80 -39.01
N LYS A 5 1.52 -19.30 -38.32
CA LYS A 5 2.86 -19.37 -38.88
C LYS A 5 2.92 -20.21 -40.16
N LYS A 6 2.05 -21.23 -40.27
CA LYS A 6 1.98 -22.16 -41.40
C LYS A 6 1.16 -21.64 -42.60
N ILE A 7 0.42 -20.54 -42.44
CA ILE A 7 -0.37 -19.96 -43.53
C ILE A 7 0.53 -19.06 -44.37
N ASN A 8 0.55 -19.33 -45.69
CA ASN A 8 1.38 -18.65 -46.67
C ASN A 8 0.69 -17.34 -47.13
N LEU A 9 0.76 -16.31 -46.28
CA LEU A 9 0.27 -14.96 -46.56
C LEU A 9 1.45 -14.00 -46.67
N GLN A 10 1.31 -12.99 -47.53
CA GLN A 10 2.25 -11.86 -47.56
C GLN A 10 2.32 -11.21 -46.17
N THR A 11 3.51 -10.75 -45.78
CA THR A 11 3.82 -10.23 -44.43
C THR A 11 2.82 -9.18 -43.95
N ASN A 12 2.36 -8.30 -44.84
CA ASN A 12 1.36 -7.28 -44.55
C ASN A 12 -0.02 -7.85 -44.24
N GLN A 13 -0.46 -8.89 -44.96
CA GLN A 13 -1.73 -9.57 -44.72
C GLN A 13 -1.68 -10.41 -43.43
N LYS A 14 -0.55 -11.09 -43.17
CA LYS A 14 -0.32 -11.85 -41.94
C LYS A 14 -0.34 -10.94 -40.70
N SER A 15 0.24 -9.74 -40.81
CA SER A 15 0.19 -8.70 -39.77
C SER A 15 -1.23 -8.18 -39.52
N LYS A 16 -1.99 -7.87 -40.59
CA LYS A 16 -3.40 -7.47 -40.49
C LYS A 16 -4.25 -8.56 -39.80
N LEU A 17 -4.08 -9.82 -40.19
CA LEU A 17 -4.79 -10.96 -39.60
C LEU A 17 -4.43 -11.15 -38.11
N LEU A 18 -3.15 -11.07 -37.76
CA LEU A 18 -2.70 -11.15 -36.36
C LEU A 18 -3.25 -10.01 -35.49
N LYS A 19 -3.35 -8.79 -36.03
CA LYS A 19 -3.95 -7.65 -35.34
C LYS A 19 -5.45 -7.82 -35.16
N PHE A 20 -6.15 -8.28 -36.20
CA PHE A 20 -7.56 -8.60 -36.12
C PHE A 20 -7.80 -9.66 -35.04
N MET A 21 -7.04 -10.75 -35.06
CA MET A 21 -7.14 -11.80 -34.05
C MET A 21 -6.79 -11.33 -32.64
N LYS A 22 -5.80 -10.45 -32.46
CA LYS A 22 -5.50 -9.83 -31.15
C LYS A 22 -6.62 -8.89 -30.69
N LYS A 23 -7.22 -8.11 -31.61
CA LYS A 23 -8.38 -7.25 -31.33
C LYS A 23 -9.58 -8.09 -30.91
N SER A 24 -9.87 -9.15 -31.66
CA SER A 24 -10.94 -10.09 -31.35
C SER A 24 -10.65 -10.86 -30.07
N GLN A 25 -9.39 -11.21 -29.77
CA GLN A 25 -9.02 -11.85 -28.50
C GLN A 25 -9.13 -10.88 -27.32
N PHE A 26 -8.78 -9.61 -27.49
CA PHE A 26 -8.97 -8.59 -26.46
C PHE A 26 -10.46 -8.35 -26.20
N LYS A 27 -11.25 -8.18 -27.25
CA LYS A 27 -12.71 -8.04 -27.15
C LYS A 27 -13.35 -9.30 -26.57
N LEU A 28 -12.91 -10.50 -26.98
CA LEU A 28 -13.29 -11.78 -26.38
C LEU A 28 -12.90 -11.83 -24.91
N ASN A 29 -11.75 -11.30 -24.50
CA ASN A 29 -11.36 -11.23 -23.09
C ASN A 29 -12.17 -10.20 -22.32
N GLU A 30 -12.52 -9.05 -22.89
CA GLU A 30 -13.43 -8.07 -22.28
C GLU A 30 -14.84 -8.64 -22.14
N ASP A 31 -15.36 -9.26 -23.19
CA ASP A 31 -16.67 -9.90 -23.21
C ASP A 31 -16.65 -11.12 -22.28
N LYS A 32 -15.57 -11.89 -22.23
CA LYS A 32 -15.35 -12.95 -21.24
C LYS A 32 -15.26 -12.38 -19.83
N ASN A 33 -14.65 -11.22 -19.60
CA ASN A 33 -14.62 -10.58 -18.28
C ASN A 33 -15.99 -10.03 -17.89
N LYS A 34 -16.78 -9.52 -18.84
CA LYS A 34 -18.18 -9.10 -18.63
C LYS A 34 -19.07 -10.31 -18.34
N ILE A 35 -18.91 -11.40 -19.09
CA ILE A 35 -19.60 -12.67 -18.89
C ILE A 35 -19.16 -13.29 -17.57
N ILE A 36 -17.87 -13.31 -17.23
CA ILE A 36 -17.38 -13.78 -15.93
C ILE A 36 -17.92 -12.89 -14.81
N LYS A 37 -17.96 -11.57 -14.97
CA LYS A 37 -18.58 -10.66 -14.00
C LYS A 37 -20.08 -10.98 -13.82
N ALA A 38 -20.79 -11.24 -14.91
CA ALA A 38 -22.20 -11.62 -14.91
C ALA A 38 -22.46 -13.07 -14.42
N LEU A 39 -21.48 -13.96 -14.55
CA LEU A 39 -21.52 -15.33 -14.04
C LEU A 39 -21.11 -15.37 -12.56
N ILE A 40 -20.19 -14.52 -12.12
CA ILE A 40 -19.82 -14.35 -10.71
C ILE A 40 -20.94 -13.69 -9.93
N SER A 41 -21.70 -12.77 -10.53
CA SER A 41 -22.93 -12.27 -9.92
C SER A 41 -24.03 -13.34 -9.80
N LYS A 42 -23.83 -14.54 -10.37
CA LYS A 42 -24.73 -15.70 -10.24
C LYS A 42 -24.13 -16.84 -9.41
N ASP A 43 -22.80 -16.96 -9.36
CA ASP A 43 -22.05 -17.98 -8.61
C ASP A 43 -20.99 -17.30 -7.72
N ASP A 44 -21.34 -17.11 -6.45
CA ASP A 44 -20.53 -16.37 -5.47
C ASP A 44 -19.43 -17.24 -4.80
N THR A 45 -18.78 -18.09 -5.60
CA THR A 45 -17.70 -18.95 -5.10
C THR A 45 -16.36 -18.22 -5.17
N SER A 46 -15.63 -18.22 -4.07
CA SER A 46 -14.36 -17.48 -3.92
C SER A 46 -13.26 -17.97 -4.86
N SER A 47 -13.35 -19.22 -5.32
CA SER A 47 -12.51 -19.75 -6.41
C SER A 47 -12.75 -19.02 -7.75
N LYS A 48 -14.01 -18.75 -8.11
CA LYS A 48 -14.36 -18.00 -9.33
C LYS A 48 -14.04 -16.51 -9.19
N GLN A 49 -14.23 -15.93 -8.01
CA GLN A 49 -13.80 -14.54 -7.72
C GLN A 49 -12.27 -14.39 -7.78
N ALA A 50 -11.52 -15.34 -7.21
CA ALA A 50 -10.07 -15.39 -7.33
C ALA A 50 -9.60 -15.60 -8.79
N GLN A 51 -10.37 -16.35 -9.61
CA GLN A 51 -10.13 -16.47 -11.05
C GLN A 51 -10.40 -15.16 -11.81
N TYR A 52 -11.40 -14.37 -11.40
CA TYR A 52 -11.61 -13.02 -11.94
C TYR A 52 -10.46 -12.07 -11.57
N LEU A 53 -9.99 -12.13 -10.32
CA LEU A 53 -8.79 -11.41 -9.91
C LEU A 53 -7.53 -11.91 -10.65
N ASN A 54 -7.46 -13.18 -11.04
CA ASN A 54 -6.37 -13.69 -11.89
C ASN A 54 -6.39 -13.06 -13.31
N GLY A 55 -7.56 -12.60 -13.77
CA GLY A 55 -7.72 -11.89 -15.05
C GLY A 55 -7.37 -10.39 -14.99
N ILE A 56 -7.58 -9.75 -13.84
CA ILE A 56 -7.40 -8.29 -13.66
C ILE A 56 -6.10 -7.94 -12.92
N ASN A 57 -5.69 -8.74 -11.92
CA ASN A 57 -4.53 -8.45 -11.08
C ASN A 57 -3.95 -9.70 -10.38
N LYS A 58 -3.08 -10.45 -11.09
CA LYS A 58 -2.51 -11.75 -10.65
C LYS A 58 -1.80 -11.72 -9.29
N LYS A 59 -1.22 -10.57 -8.91
CA LYS A 59 -0.55 -10.37 -7.61
C LYS A 59 -1.51 -10.58 -6.44
N TYR A 60 -2.70 -10.02 -6.58
CA TYR A 60 -3.76 -10.01 -5.60
C TYR A 60 -4.52 -11.35 -5.57
N ALA A 61 -4.71 -11.96 -6.73
CA ALA A 61 -5.27 -13.31 -6.84
C ALA A 61 -4.44 -14.36 -6.10
N SER A 62 -3.10 -14.31 -6.17
CA SER A 62 -2.26 -15.26 -5.42
C SER A 62 -2.35 -15.11 -3.91
N LYS A 63 -2.47 -13.88 -3.39
CA LYS A 63 -2.68 -13.62 -1.95
C LYS A 63 -4.08 -14.05 -1.52
N ALA A 64 -5.10 -13.72 -2.29
CA ALA A 64 -6.47 -14.14 -2.05
C ALA A 64 -6.61 -15.67 -2.05
N ILE A 65 -5.94 -16.37 -2.96
CA ILE A 65 -5.91 -17.85 -2.99
C ILE A 65 -5.18 -18.43 -1.79
N ILE A 66 -4.04 -17.84 -1.38
CA ILE A 66 -3.30 -18.27 -0.18
C ILE A 66 -4.13 -18.02 1.09
N MET A 67 -4.78 -16.86 1.20
CA MET A 67 -5.64 -16.51 2.33
C MET A 67 -6.88 -17.42 2.39
N ASN A 68 -7.56 -17.62 1.26
CA ASN A 68 -8.68 -18.55 1.13
C ASN A 68 -8.31 -20.00 1.51
N ASN A 69 -7.06 -20.41 1.28
CA ASN A 69 -6.58 -21.75 1.68
C ASN A 69 -6.13 -21.83 3.15
N ASN A 70 -5.86 -20.70 3.80
CA ASN A 70 -5.43 -20.64 5.21
C ASN A 70 -6.62 -20.48 6.18
N PHE A 71 -7.78 -20.03 5.71
CA PHE A 71 -8.98 -19.88 6.52
C PHE A 71 -9.96 -21.04 6.27
N ASN A 72 -9.63 -22.23 6.78
CA ASN A 72 -10.57 -23.36 6.90
C ASN A 72 -11.46 -23.24 8.15
N ILE A 73 -11.84 -22.02 8.56
CA ILE A 73 -12.75 -21.85 9.70
C ILE A 73 -14.17 -21.98 9.16
N SER A 74 -14.78 -23.12 9.44
CA SER A 74 -16.16 -23.40 9.07
C SER A 74 -17.14 -22.65 9.98
N HIS A 75 -18.39 -22.48 9.54
CA HIS A 75 -19.46 -21.98 10.43
C HIS A 75 -19.59 -22.81 11.71
N LYS A 76 -19.24 -24.10 11.67
CA LYS A 76 -19.19 -24.98 12.86
C LYS A 76 -18.12 -24.56 13.86
N ASP A 77 -16.98 -24.08 13.38
CA ASP A 77 -15.90 -23.59 14.24
C ASP A 77 -16.32 -22.28 14.94
N ILE A 78 -17.01 -21.39 14.21
CA ILE A 78 -17.58 -20.16 14.78
C ILE A 78 -18.66 -20.49 15.83
N LEU A 79 -19.54 -21.45 15.51
CA LEU A 79 -20.55 -21.95 16.45
C LEU A 79 -19.95 -22.57 17.70
N LYS A 80 -18.85 -23.31 17.56
CA LYS A 80 -18.12 -23.88 18.70
C LYS A 80 -17.54 -22.80 19.59
N ASP A 81 -16.98 -21.73 19.02
CA ASP A 81 -16.46 -20.60 19.79
C ASP A 81 -17.60 -19.83 20.48
N LEU A 82 -18.73 -19.60 19.81
CA LEU A 82 -19.95 -19.05 20.42
C LEU A 82 -20.43 -19.85 21.63
N LYS A 83 -20.50 -21.19 21.48
CA LYS A 83 -20.92 -22.08 22.58
C LYS A 83 -20.00 -21.97 23.79
N LYS A 84 -18.69 -21.81 23.59
CA LYS A 84 -17.73 -21.59 24.69
C LYS A 84 -17.93 -20.24 25.37
N MET A 85 -18.25 -19.22 24.59
CA MET A 85 -18.47 -17.86 25.10
C MET A 85 -19.81 -17.67 25.79
N ARG A 86 -20.73 -18.63 25.70
CA ARG A 86 -22.10 -18.56 26.25
C ARG A 86 -22.12 -18.19 27.73
N ASP A 87 -21.39 -18.94 28.56
CA ASP A 87 -21.46 -18.76 30.01
C ASP A 87 -20.79 -17.42 30.40
N GLU A 88 -19.72 -17.04 29.71
CA GLU A 88 -19.08 -15.72 29.85
C GLU A 88 -20.05 -14.58 29.46
N LEU A 89 -20.84 -14.78 28.40
CA LEU A 89 -21.83 -13.83 27.93
C LEU A 89 -22.97 -13.65 28.94
N ILE A 90 -23.48 -14.73 29.55
CA ILE A 90 -24.49 -14.66 30.61
C ILE A 90 -23.96 -13.82 31.78
N ILE A 91 -22.75 -14.12 32.25
CA ILE A 91 -22.12 -13.39 33.35
C ILE A 91 -21.91 -11.91 32.98
N ALA A 92 -21.51 -11.62 31.74
CA ALA A 92 -21.32 -10.26 31.25
C ALA A 92 -22.66 -9.48 31.20
N LEU A 93 -23.70 -10.06 30.62
CA LEU A 93 -25.04 -9.47 30.54
C LEU A 93 -25.61 -9.19 31.93
N GLU A 94 -25.48 -10.13 32.88
CA GLU A 94 -25.93 -9.92 34.26
C GLU A 94 -25.21 -8.76 34.96
N LYS A 95 -23.91 -8.58 34.70
CA LYS A 95 -23.13 -7.45 35.23
C LYS A 95 -23.55 -6.13 34.60
N ASP A 96 -23.74 -6.12 33.28
CA ASP A 96 -24.12 -4.92 32.52
C ASP A 96 -25.59 -4.51 32.73
N LYS A 97 -26.47 -5.44 33.11
CA LYS A 97 -27.90 -5.21 33.36
C LYS A 97 -28.17 -4.04 34.32
N LYS A 98 -27.27 -3.78 35.28
CA LYS A 98 -27.40 -2.68 36.25
C LYS A 98 -27.13 -1.30 35.65
N ASN A 99 -26.35 -1.24 34.57
CA ASN A 99 -25.98 0.00 33.88
C ASN A 99 -26.96 0.33 32.74
N HIS A 100 -27.78 -0.65 32.34
CA HIS A 100 -28.84 -0.45 31.35
C HIS A 100 -29.98 0.40 31.92
N THR A 101 -29.86 1.73 31.79
CA THR A 101 -30.98 2.66 31.93
C THR A 101 -31.79 2.68 30.62
N ASN A 102 -33.13 2.76 30.69
CA ASN A 102 -34.08 2.81 29.55
C ASN A 102 -33.93 4.01 28.58
N ASN A 103 -32.73 4.55 28.40
CA ASN A 103 -32.50 5.65 27.47
C ASN A 103 -32.50 5.12 26.04
N ASN A 104 -33.34 5.71 25.18
CA ASN A 104 -33.46 5.44 23.74
C ASN A 104 -32.21 5.82 22.91
N ILE A 105 -31.06 6.01 23.55
CA ILE A 105 -29.82 6.38 22.89
C ILE A 105 -29.28 5.08 22.30
N ASP A 106 -29.24 4.99 20.97
CA ASP A 106 -28.66 3.89 20.17
C ASP A 106 -29.62 2.80 19.64
N VAL A 107 -30.92 3.10 19.53
CA VAL A 107 -31.85 2.24 18.76
C VAL A 107 -31.47 2.24 17.27
N SER A 108 -31.23 1.06 16.71
CA SER A 108 -31.02 0.88 15.27
C SER A 108 -32.21 1.44 14.51
N ILE A 109 -31.95 2.34 13.57
CA ILE A 109 -33.03 2.90 12.74
C ILE A 109 -33.64 1.87 11.77
N LEU A 110 -32.99 0.71 11.60
CA LEU A 110 -33.42 -0.34 10.68
C LEU A 110 -34.21 -1.44 11.42
N SER A 111 -33.67 -1.98 12.52
CA SER A 111 -34.31 -3.04 13.29
C SER A 111 -35.17 -2.56 14.45
N MET A 112 -35.03 -1.29 14.86
CA MET A 112 -35.61 -0.73 16.09
C MET A 112 -35.15 -1.41 17.39
N ASN A 113 -34.14 -2.30 17.32
CA ASN A 113 -33.49 -2.86 18.49
C ASN A 113 -32.39 -1.92 18.97
N ASN A 114 -32.24 -1.80 20.28
CA ASN A 114 -31.05 -1.21 20.87
C ASN A 114 -29.91 -2.24 20.99
N CYS A 115 -28.72 -1.75 21.35
CA CYS A 115 -27.52 -2.58 21.47
C CYS A 115 -27.66 -3.72 22.50
N TYR A 116 -28.34 -3.51 23.63
CA TYR A 116 -28.49 -4.53 24.67
C TYR A 116 -29.47 -5.62 24.22
N GLU A 117 -30.62 -5.24 23.64
CA GLU A 117 -31.61 -6.16 23.06
C GLU A 117 -30.98 -7.05 21.99
N GLN A 118 -30.13 -6.47 21.12
CA GLN A 118 -29.41 -7.24 20.09
C GLN A 118 -28.48 -8.30 20.69
N LEU A 119 -27.93 -8.07 21.89
CA LEU A 119 -27.04 -9.01 22.58
C LEU A 119 -27.79 -10.05 23.41
N GLU A 120 -28.97 -9.71 23.93
CA GLU A 120 -29.90 -10.70 24.50
C GLU A 120 -30.39 -11.67 23.41
N GLU A 121 -30.70 -11.17 22.21
CA GLU A 121 -31.02 -12.01 21.05
C GLU A 121 -29.91 -13.02 20.73
N TRP A 122 -28.64 -12.60 20.79
CA TRP A 122 -27.51 -13.52 20.61
C TRP A 122 -27.54 -14.67 21.61
N LEU A 123 -27.74 -14.35 22.89
CA LEU A 123 -27.77 -15.35 23.94
C LEU A 123 -28.93 -16.34 23.72
N ASP A 124 -30.10 -15.85 23.32
CA ASP A 124 -31.24 -16.70 22.97
C ASP A 124 -30.92 -17.64 21.79
N ILE A 125 -30.29 -17.11 20.73
CA ILE A 125 -29.89 -17.92 19.58
C ILE A 125 -28.85 -18.98 19.99
N ILE A 126 -27.91 -18.66 20.88
CA ILE A 126 -26.91 -19.61 21.41
C ILE A 126 -27.58 -20.70 22.26
N ASN A 127 -28.57 -20.35 23.07
CA ASN A 127 -29.32 -21.29 23.90
C ASN A 127 -30.15 -22.26 23.05
N ASN A 128 -30.75 -21.76 21.97
CA ASN A 128 -31.63 -22.49 21.08
C ASN A 128 -30.93 -22.94 19.78
N LEU A 129 -29.60 -23.07 19.84
CA LEU A 129 -28.77 -23.18 18.65
C LEU A 129 -28.95 -24.53 17.94
N ASN A 130 -29.68 -24.51 16.83
CA ASN A 130 -29.81 -25.65 15.93
C ASN A 130 -28.82 -25.50 14.76
N GLU A 131 -27.69 -26.20 14.83
CA GLU A 131 -26.61 -26.14 13.82
C GLU A 131 -27.11 -26.40 12.39
N SER A 132 -28.15 -27.23 12.23
CA SER A 132 -28.72 -27.55 10.91
C SER A 132 -29.42 -26.37 10.23
N LYS A 133 -29.76 -25.31 10.97
CA LYS A 133 -30.36 -24.08 10.42
C LYS A 133 -29.36 -23.24 9.62
N PHE A 134 -28.06 -23.38 9.89
CA PHE A 134 -27.02 -22.56 9.26
C PHE A 134 -26.41 -23.30 8.07
N LYS A 135 -26.68 -22.80 6.85
CA LYS A 135 -26.16 -23.39 5.62
C LYS A 135 -24.67 -23.08 5.41
N ASN A 136 -24.25 -21.88 5.83
CA ASN A 136 -22.90 -21.37 5.65
C ASN A 136 -22.59 -20.26 6.68
N THR A 137 -21.33 -19.78 6.68
CA THR A 137 -20.87 -18.71 7.56
C THR A 137 -21.67 -17.42 7.40
N TYR A 138 -22.11 -17.10 6.17
CA TYR A 138 -22.93 -15.91 5.94
C TYR A 138 -24.27 -15.99 6.67
N SER A 139 -25.00 -17.09 6.51
CA SER A 139 -26.28 -17.33 7.19
C SER A 139 -26.17 -17.33 8.71
N LEU A 140 -25.00 -17.72 9.23
CA LEU A 140 -24.70 -17.60 10.66
C LEU A 140 -24.56 -16.13 11.05
N LEU A 141 -23.72 -15.37 10.36
CA LEU A 141 -23.42 -13.99 10.69
C LEU A 141 -24.64 -13.05 10.50
N THR A 142 -25.55 -13.36 9.58
CA THR A 142 -26.84 -12.64 9.45
C THR A 142 -27.79 -12.86 10.62
N GLN A 143 -27.56 -13.87 11.46
CA GLN A 143 -28.34 -14.10 12.69
C GLN A 143 -27.63 -13.49 13.91
N PHE A 144 -26.32 -13.31 13.83
CA PHE A 144 -25.48 -12.76 14.88
C PHE A 144 -24.92 -11.40 14.47
N GLY A 145 -25.77 -10.39 14.30
CA GLY A 145 -25.35 -9.03 13.92
C GLY A 145 -25.03 -8.12 15.09
N PHE A 146 -24.45 -6.98 14.78
CA PHE A 146 -24.09 -5.94 15.75
C PHE A 146 -24.82 -4.63 15.46
N PRO A 147 -25.08 -3.82 16.49
CA PRO A 147 -25.29 -2.40 16.28
C PRO A 147 -24.01 -1.77 15.72
N ALA A 148 -24.16 -0.87 14.77
CA ALA A 148 -23.05 -0.24 14.09
C ALA A 148 -23.43 1.17 13.63
N HIS A 149 -22.51 2.12 13.62
CA HIS A 149 -22.77 3.41 12.97
C HIS A 149 -22.68 3.26 11.46
N SER A 150 -23.62 3.86 10.72
CA SER A 150 -23.63 3.77 9.26
C SER A 150 -22.37 4.40 8.64
N ILE A 151 -21.72 3.66 7.74
CA ILE A 151 -20.59 4.16 6.94
C ILE A 151 -20.85 3.96 5.45
N GLU A 152 -20.45 4.96 4.68
CA GLU A 152 -20.25 4.89 3.24
C GLU A 152 -18.76 4.82 2.94
N PHE A 153 -18.34 3.74 2.28
CA PHE A 153 -17.00 3.54 1.75
C PHE A 153 -17.03 3.49 0.24
N GLU A 154 -16.07 4.19 -0.38
CA GLU A 154 -15.70 3.93 -1.75
C GLU A 154 -14.85 2.66 -1.80
N HIS A 155 -15.46 1.61 -2.33
CA HIS A 155 -14.81 0.31 -2.49
C HIS A 155 -14.06 0.25 -3.81
N ASN A 156 -12.73 0.21 -3.75
CA ASN A 156 -11.93 -0.23 -4.88
C ASN A 156 -11.83 -1.77 -4.89
N ASN A 157 -11.71 -2.39 -6.07
CA ASN A 157 -11.47 -3.83 -6.21
C ASN A 157 -10.23 -4.33 -5.44
N ALA A 158 -9.33 -3.43 -5.04
CA ALA A 158 -8.13 -3.73 -4.26
C ALA A 158 -8.33 -3.67 -2.73
N VAL A 159 -9.46 -3.13 -2.26
CA VAL A 159 -9.85 -3.06 -0.82
C VAL A 159 -9.84 -4.44 -0.17
N GLN A 160 -10.26 -5.46 -0.93
CA GLN A 160 -10.31 -6.85 -0.49
C GLN A 160 -8.95 -7.40 -0.02
N ILE A 161 -7.84 -6.72 -0.30
CA ILE A 161 -6.49 -7.20 0.00
C ILE A 161 -5.64 -6.13 0.70
N ASP A 162 -6.06 -4.86 0.61
CA ASP A 162 -5.45 -3.74 1.28
C ASP A 162 -6.57 -2.81 1.77
N PRO A 163 -7.05 -2.96 3.02
CA PRO A 163 -8.16 -2.18 3.54
C PRO A 163 -7.88 -0.67 3.57
N PHE A 164 -6.61 -0.25 3.54
CA PHE A 164 -6.23 1.16 3.45
C PHE A 164 -6.43 1.77 2.05
N GLN A 165 -6.87 0.97 1.08
CA GLN A 165 -7.35 1.49 -0.21
C GLN A 165 -8.85 1.80 -0.19
N THR A 166 -9.52 1.63 0.95
CA THR A 166 -10.86 2.16 1.16
C THR A 166 -10.78 3.66 1.38
N GLN A 167 -11.75 4.36 0.85
CA GLN A 167 -11.97 5.75 1.22
C GLN A 167 -13.31 5.83 1.93
N CYS A 168 -13.30 6.13 3.23
CA CYS A 168 -14.53 6.49 3.93
C CYS A 168 -15.04 7.81 3.36
N LEU A 169 -16.21 7.78 2.72
CA LEU A 169 -16.87 8.93 2.11
C LEU A 169 -17.76 9.63 3.13
N ASN A 170 -18.50 8.84 3.89
CA ASN A 170 -19.51 9.35 4.81
C ASN A 170 -19.63 8.48 6.05
N ILE A 171 -19.91 9.09 7.20
CA ILE A 171 -20.20 8.42 8.47
C ILE A 171 -21.38 9.15 9.08
N GLU A 172 -22.42 8.39 9.42
CA GLU A 172 -23.59 8.92 10.08
C GLU A 172 -23.54 8.59 11.58
N PRO A 173 -23.96 9.52 12.46
CA PRO A 173 -23.98 9.28 13.90
C PRO A 173 -25.09 8.30 14.30
N TYR A 174 -26.02 7.97 13.40
CA TYR A 174 -27.12 7.03 13.67
C TYR A 174 -26.64 5.59 13.61
N THR A 175 -27.17 4.76 14.52
CA THR A 175 -26.92 3.33 14.54
C THR A 175 -27.83 2.60 13.55
N ILE A 176 -27.28 1.58 12.93
CA ILE A 176 -27.92 0.56 12.12
C ILE A 176 -27.58 -0.80 12.73
N ASP A 177 -28.25 -1.88 12.30
CA ASP A 177 -27.83 -3.23 12.61
C ASP A 177 -27.16 -3.89 11.40
N THR A 178 -26.07 -4.62 11.64
CA THR A 178 -25.33 -5.28 10.57
C THR A 178 -26.11 -6.43 9.95
N CYS A 179 -27.10 -7.01 10.65
CA CYS A 179 -27.98 -8.04 10.08
C CYS A 179 -28.74 -7.51 8.85
N SER A 180 -29.40 -6.36 9.00
CA SER A 180 -30.14 -5.69 7.94
C SER A 180 -29.23 -5.27 6.80
N LEU A 181 -28.04 -4.74 7.12
CA LEU A 181 -27.02 -4.39 6.11
C LEU A 181 -26.57 -5.61 5.30
N MET A 182 -26.25 -6.71 5.97
CA MET A 182 -25.89 -7.96 5.31
C MET A 182 -27.04 -8.50 4.48
N HIS A 183 -28.27 -8.50 4.99
CA HIS A 183 -29.41 -8.99 4.22
C HIS A 183 -29.63 -8.16 2.94
N ALA A 184 -29.55 -6.84 3.04
CA ALA A 184 -29.63 -5.97 1.86
C ALA A 184 -28.50 -6.25 0.85
N ASN A 185 -27.26 -6.42 1.33
CA ASN A 185 -26.12 -6.76 0.48
C ASN A 185 -26.31 -8.11 -0.24
N GLU A 186 -26.84 -9.12 0.44
CA GLU A 186 -27.15 -10.44 -0.15
C GLU A 186 -28.18 -10.33 -1.28
N LYS A 187 -29.18 -9.47 -1.09
CA LYS A 187 -30.24 -9.22 -2.09
C LYS A 187 -29.83 -8.23 -3.18
N GLY A 188 -28.65 -7.60 -3.06
CA GLY A 188 -28.20 -6.56 -3.98
C GLY A 188 -29.02 -5.27 -3.86
N PHE A 189 -29.60 -5.00 -2.68
CA PHE A 189 -30.30 -3.76 -2.38
C PHE A 189 -29.34 -2.71 -1.83
N ASN A 190 -29.39 -1.51 -2.39
CA ASN A 190 -28.65 -0.37 -1.85
C ASN A 190 -29.46 0.24 -0.71
N LEU A 191 -29.01 0.05 0.53
CA LEU A 191 -29.57 0.75 1.67
C LEU A 191 -29.19 2.22 1.59
N LYS A 192 -30.16 3.10 1.82
CA LYS A 192 -29.93 4.54 1.88
C LYS A 192 -30.47 5.10 3.18
N LEU A 193 -29.64 5.87 3.87
CA LEU A 193 -30.07 6.68 4.99
C LEU A 193 -30.08 8.14 4.55
N PHE A 194 -31.27 8.73 4.52
CA PHE A 194 -31.53 10.03 3.89
C PHE A 194 -31.04 10.04 2.42
N SER A 195 -29.95 10.74 2.12
CA SER A 195 -29.34 10.84 0.79
C SER A 195 -28.16 9.89 0.55
N ASN A 196 -27.62 9.28 1.61
CA ASN A 196 -26.33 8.62 1.57
C ASN A 196 -26.49 7.09 1.49
N GLU A 197 -25.72 6.45 0.61
CA GLU A 197 -25.72 4.99 0.49
C GLU A 197 -24.95 4.39 1.68
N ILE A 198 -25.58 3.44 2.38
CA ILE A 198 -24.95 2.70 3.45
C ILE A 198 -24.26 1.51 2.82
N THR A 199 -22.94 1.48 2.88
CA THR A 199 -22.17 0.36 2.36
C THR A 199 -21.66 -0.55 3.47
N ASP A 200 -21.49 0.00 4.68
CA ASP A 200 -20.75 -0.61 5.78
C ASP A 200 -21.28 -0.10 7.15
N GLY A 201 -20.86 -0.72 8.25
CA GLY A 201 -21.19 -0.36 9.63
C GLY A 201 -19.97 -0.35 10.56
N LEU A 202 -19.78 0.73 11.31
CA LEU A 202 -18.77 0.86 12.36
C LEU A 202 -19.26 0.24 13.67
N ILE A 203 -18.77 -0.95 13.98
CA ILE A 203 -19.05 -1.57 15.27
C ILE A 203 -18.09 -0.99 16.31
N LEU A 204 -18.66 -0.42 17.38
CA LEU A 204 -17.96 0.22 18.49
C LEU A 204 -18.27 -0.50 19.80
N PHE A 205 -17.45 -0.26 20.83
CA PHE A 205 -17.81 -0.65 22.19
C PHE A 205 -19.06 0.10 22.62
N ASN A 206 -20.10 -0.62 23.03
CA ASN A 206 -21.28 0.00 23.60
C ASN A 206 -20.99 0.36 25.07
N PRO A 207 -20.97 1.67 25.43
CA PRO A 207 -20.70 2.10 26.79
C PRO A 207 -21.78 1.69 27.79
N ALA A 208 -23.00 1.41 27.35
CA ALA A 208 -24.07 0.90 28.22
C ALA A 208 -23.89 -0.58 28.61
N THR A 209 -23.15 -1.34 27.81
CA THR A 209 -22.87 -2.77 28.01
C THR A 209 -21.39 -3.08 27.76
N PRO A 210 -20.49 -2.47 28.54
CA PRO A 210 -19.08 -2.43 28.19
C PRO A 210 -18.41 -3.82 28.32
N ILE A 211 -18.76 -4.59 29.36
CA ILE A 211 -18.18 -5.92 29.60
C ILE A 211 -18.60 -6.87 28.47
N THR A 212 -19.87 -6.80 28.09
CA THR A 212 -20.43 -7.61 27.02
C THR A 212 -19.84 -7.23 25.67
N SER A 213 -19.76 -5.94 25.36
CA SER A 213 -19.16 -5.44 24.11
C SER A 213 -17.72 -5.89 23.98
N GLU A 214 -16.96 -5.86 25.07
CA GLU A 214 -15.57 -6.30 25.08
C GLU A 214 -15.42 -7.77 24.70
N LEU A 215 -16.15 -8.63 25.42
CA LEU A 215 -16.13 -10.06 25.18
C LEU A 215 -16.44 -10.36 23.70
N LEU A 216 -17.42 -9.65 23.14
CA LEU A 216 -17.86 -9.86 21.77
C LEU A 216 -16.90 -9.29 20.73
N MET A 217 -16.27 -8.14 20.97
CA MET A 217 -15.26 -7.62 20.06
C MET A 217 -14.02 -8.53 19.98
N ARG A 218 -13.73 -9.29 21.04
CA ARG A 218 -12.70 -10.36 21.02
C ARG A 218 -13.14 -11.62 20.27
N SER A 219 -14.43 -11.76 19.96
CA SER A 219 -14.95 -12.94 19.26
C SER A 219 -14.52 -12.96 17.80
N LYS A 220 -14.43 -14.17 17.23
CA LYS A 220 -14.24 -14.32 15.78
C LYS A 220 -15.40 -13.73 14.98
N ILE A 221 -16.61 -13.65 15.54
CA ILE A 221 -17.77 -13.09 14.83
C ILE A 221 -17.55 -11.61 14.54
N TYR A 222 -17.04 -10.86 15.52
CA TYR A 222 -16.71 -9.46 15.32
C TYR A 222 -15.71 -9.26 14.18
N GLU A 223 -14.65 -10.06 14.17
CA GLU A 223 -13.67 -10.08 13.08
C GLU A 223 -14.37 -10.36 11.73
N TYR A 224 -15.21 -11.39 11.65
CA TYR A 224 -15.94 -11.71 10.42
C TYR A 224 -16.93 -10.63 10.01
N ILE A 225 -17.61 -9.94 10.93
CA ILE A 225 -18.59 -8.92 10.55
C ILE A 225 -17.90 -7.66 10.08
N CYS A 226 -16.87 -7.18 10.79
CA CYS A 226 -16.03 -6.07 10.31
C CYS A 226 -15.38 -6.41 8.96
N SER A 227 -15.12 -7.69 8.69
CA SER A 227 -14.63 -8.15 7.40
C SER A 227 -15.64 -8.02 6.27
N ILE A 228 -16.86 -8.50 6.48
CA ILE A 228 -17.87 -8.65 5.42
C ILE A 228 -18.36 -7.30 4.99
N THR A 229 -18.55 -6.44 5.97
CA THR A 229 -19.07 -5.10 5.78
C THR A 229 -18.14 -4.31 4.85
N LEU A 230 -16.81 -4.45 5.00
CA LEU A 230 -15.82 -3.93 4.05
C LEU A 230 -15.64 -4.77 2.77
N CYS A 231 -15.72 -6.09 2.91
CA CYS A 231 -15.40 -7.06 1.88
C CYS A 231 -16.64 -7.90 1.58
N ARG A 232 -17.31 -7.58 0.47
CA ARG A 232 -18.50 -8.30 -0.03
C ARG A 232 -18.37 -9.84 -0.08
N ASN A 233 -17.16 -10.42 -0.01
CA ASN A 233 -16.96 -11.86 0.04
C ASN A 233 -16.12 -12.29 1.26
N LEU A 234 -16.75 -13.08 2.13
CA LEU A 234 -16.23 -13.63 3.39
C LEU A 234 -14.85 -14.29 3.31
N ASN A 235 -14.55 -14.98 2.21
CA ASN A 235 -13.37 -15.87 2.15
C ASN A 235 -12.07 -15.14 1.79
N MET A 236 -12.10 -13.80 1.65
CA MET A 236 -10.94 -12.97 1.28
C MET A 236 -10.39 -12.11 2.44
N TYR A 237 -10.80 -12.40 3.69
CA TYR A 237 -10.59 -11.54 4.85
C TYR A 237 -9.13 -11.44 5.37
N ASN A 238 -8.83 -10.29 6.01
CA ASN A 238 -7.65 -10.03 6.83
C ASN A 238 -8.05 -9.52 8.25
N PRO A 239 -7.68 -10.19 9.35
CA PRO A 239 -8.00 -9.79 10.73
C PRO A 239 -7.59 -8.37 11.13
N ASN A 240 -6.64 -7.74 10.42
CA ASN A 240 -6.20 -6.38 10.71
C ASN A 240 -7.10 -5.28 10.10
N MET A 241 -8.21 -5.65 9.43
CA MET A 241 -9.08 -4.68 8.77
C MET A 241 -9.78 -3.74 9.75
N THR A 242 -10.22 -4.26 10.90
CA THR A 242 -10.93 -3.49 11.93
C THR A 242 -10.21 -2.19 12.30
N TYR A 243 -8.89 -2.27 12.54
CA TYR A 243 -8.09 -1.10 12.88
C TYR A 243 -8.08 -0.05 11.79
N SER A 244 -8.08 -0.49 10.53
CA SER A 244 -8.10 0.38 9.38
C SER A 244 -9.43 1.12 9.29
N ILE A 245 -10.54 0.44 9.60
CA ILE A 245 -11.88 1.05 9.62
C ILE A 245 -11.93 2.13 10.70
N HIS A 246 -11.62 1.81 11.96
CA HIS A 246 -11.66 2.80 13.04
C HIS A 246 -10.71 3.97 12.79
N ALA A 247 -9.52 3.70 12.23
CA ALA A 247 -8.56 4.71 11.81
C ALA A 247 -9.14 5.73 10.83
N HIS A 248 -9.64 5.22 9.71
CA HIS A 248 -10.20 6.03 8.65
C HIS A 248 -11.47 6.73 9.13
N SER A 249 -12.27 6.04 9.95
CA SER A 249 -13.50 6.57 10.49
C SER A 249 -13.25 7.73 11.45
N LEU A 250 -12.25 7.62 12.34
CA LEU A 250 -11.87 8.72 13.21
C LEU A 250 -11.42 9.92 12.39
N LEU A 251 -10.52 9.72 11.42
CA LEU A 251 -10.02 10.79 10.57
C LEU A 251 -11.16 11.53 9.87
N GLN A 252 -12.14 10.80 9.31
CA GLN A 252 -13.29 11.42 8.67
C GLN A 252 -14.23 12.11 9.66
N THR A 253 -14.48 11.50 10.82
CA THR A 253 -15.32 12.09 11.86
C THR A 253 -14.73 13.42 12.34
N VAL A 254 -13.43 13.44 12.60
CA VAL A 254 -12.69 14.65 12.97
C VAL A 254 -12.75 15.70 11.84
N ASN A 255 -12.50 15.30 10.60
CA ASN A 255 -12.56 16.23 9.46
C ASN A 255 -13.97 16.81 9.24
N LYS A 256 -15.01 15.98 9.40
CA LYS A 256 -16.41 16.42 9.39
C LYS A 256 -16.71 17.36 10.54
N PHE A 257 -16.25 17.06 11.76
CA PHE A 257 -16.38 17.98 12.88
C PHE A 257 -15.80 19.35 12.54
N PHE A 258 -14.58 19.44 11.99
CA PHE A 258 -14.00 20.74 11.66
C PHE A 258 -14.68 21.50 10.51
N ASN A 259 -15.49 20.83 9.69
CA ASN A 259 -16.28 21.46 8.64
C ASN A 259 -17.77 21.58 9.02
N THR A 260 -18.12 21.16 10.23
CA THR A 260 -19.45 21.30 10.83
C THR A 260 -19.28 21.94 12.20
N ASN A 261 -20.37 22.17 12.94
CA ASN A 261 -20.27 22.61 14.34
C ASN A 261 -21.01 21.61 15.26
N SER A 262 -21.08 20.35 14.83
CA SER A 262 -21.93 19.36 15.51
C SER A 262 -21.15 18.60 16.58
N SER A 263 -21.66 18.64 17.82
CA SER A 263 -21.12 17.89 18.94
C SER A 263 -21.25 16.38 18.77
N CYS A 264 -22.16 15.89 17.92
CA CYS A 264 -22.33 14.46 17.66
C CYS A 264 -21.08 13.84 17.02
N TYR A 265 -20.37 14.58 16.17
CA TYR A 265 -19.11 14.09 15.58
C TYR A 265 -17.99 14.04 16.60
N ILE A 266 -17.89 15.01 17.53
CA ILE A 266 -16.94 14.88 18.66
C ILE A 266 -17.26 13.63 19.47
N ASN A 267 -18.51 13.44 19.86
CA ASN A 267 -18.93 12.27 20.63
C ASN A 267 -18.52 10.97 19.92
N LEU A 268 -18.87 10.83 18.63
CA LEU A 268 -18.50 9.66 17.84
C LEU A 268 -16.97 9.46 17.75
N ALA A 269 -16.20 10.53 17.53
CA ALA A 269 -14.74 10.45 17.48
C ALA A 269 -14.13 9.97 18.81
N ILE A 270 -14.66 10.44 19.95
CA ILE A 270 -14.23 9.97 21.28
C ILE A 270 -14.66 8.51 21.48
N LYS A 271 -15.88 8.12 21.11
CA LYS A 271 -16.34 6.72 21.17
C LYS A 271 -15.45 5.78 20.34
N ILE A 272 -14.94 6.23 19.19
CA ILE A 272 -13.96 5.47 18.39
C ILE A 272 -12.66 5.29 19.18
N LEU A 273 -12.07 6.34 19.73
CA LEU A 273 -10.84 6.24 20.52
C LEU A 273 -11.02 5.37 21.78
N TYR A 274 -12.15 5.53 22.48
CA TYR A 274 -12.57 4.68 23.60
C TYR A 274 -12.61 3.21 23.19
N SER A 275 -13.25 2.92 22.05
CA SER A 275 -13.36 1.56 21.51
C SER A 275 -11.98 0.97 21.21
N MET A 276 -11.08 1.74 20.60
CA MET A 276 -9.71 1.31 20.33
C MET A 276 -8.94 1.03 21.62
N ARG A 277 -9.03 1.93 22.61
CA ARG A 277 -8.36 1.76 23.91
C ARG A 277 -8.90 0.56 24.68
N LYS A 278 -10.22 0.33 24.70
CA LYS A 278 -10.80 -0.86 25.33
C LYS A 278 -10.40 -2.15 24.64
N TYR A 279 -10.42 -2.16 23.31
CA TYR A 279 -9.98 -3.30 22.53
C TYR A 279 -8.52 -3.67 22.84
N TRP A 280 -7.65 -2.68 23.02
CA TRP A 280 -6.21 -2.86 23.21
C TRP A 280 -5.73 -2.90 24.67
N GLY A 281 -6.52 -2.42 25.62
CA GLY A 281 -6.06 -2.14 26.98
C GLY A 281 -6.04 -3.36 27.91
N ASN A 282 -6.90 -4.34 27.68
CA ASN A 282 -7.10 -5.45 28.65
C ASN A 282 -6.19 -6.65 28.39
N ASP A 283 -5.77 -6.89 27.16
CA ASP A 283 -4.54 -7.61 26.91
C ASP A 283 -3.51 -6.53 26.67
N LEU A 284 -2.67 -6.24 27.67
CA LEU A 284 -1.40 -5.54 27.46
C LEU A 284 -0.71 -6.24 26.29
N CYS A 285 -1.01 -5.83 25.06
CA CYS A 285 -0.41 -6.31 23.83
C CYS A 285 1.05 -5.93 23.99
N LYS A 286 1.81 -6.86 24.59
CA LYS A 286 3.11 -6.69 25.23
C LYS A 286 3.43 -5.21 25.30
N GLU A 287 3.03 -4.53 26.36
CA GLU A 287 3.19 -3.08 26.50
C GLU A 287 4.58 -2.61 26.00
N SER A 288 5.61 -3.43 26.18
CA SER A 288 6.91 -3.28 25.52
C SER A 288 6.89 -3.12 24.00
N ASP A 289 6.21 -3.95 23.20
CA ASP A 289 6.34 -3.95 21.73
C ASP A 289 5.68 -2.71 21.10
N ASN A 290 4.48 -2.31 21.54
CA ASN A 290 3.81 -1.11 21.01
C ASN A 290 4.37 0.20 21.60
N VAL A 291 4.79 0.20 22.86
CA VAL A 291 5.41 1.37 23.51
C VAL A 291 6.84 1.53 23.04
N ASN A 292 7.58 0.44 22.83
CA ASN A 292 8.90 0.50 22.17
C ASN A 292 8.73 0.87 20.70
N LEU A 293 7.68 0.43 20.00
CA LEU A 293 7.38 0.94 18.64
C LEU A 293 7.18 2.45 18.65
N PHE A 294 6.43 2.94 19.64
CA PHE A 294 6.19 4.36 19.82
C PHE A 294 7.47 5.11 20.20
N LYS A 295 8.20 4.69 21.25
CA LYS A 295 9.51 5.26 21.63
C LYS A 295 10.53 5.19 20.49
N HIS A 296 10.63 4.06 19.81
CA HIS A 296 11.47 3.87 18.62
C HIS A 296 11.03 4.76 17.45
N TRP A 297 9.78 5.17 17.34
CA TRP A 297 9.38 6.17 16.34
C TRP A 297 9.96 7.55 16.64
N PHE A 298 10.02 7.94 17.92
CA PHE A 298 10.63 9.19 18.37
C PHE A 298 12.17 9.11 18.41
N GLU A 299 12.73 7.95 18.73
CA GLU A 299 14.18 7.72 18.89
C GLU A 299 14.88 7.29 17.58
N ASP A 300 14.26 6.43 16.77
CA ASP A 300 14.79 5.90 15.50
C ASP A 300 13.76 6.02 14.37
N GLN A 301 13.68 7.23 13.81
CA GLN A 301 12.81 7.68 12.70
C GLN A 301 12.95 6.87 11.38
N LYS A 302 13.77 5.82 11.41
CA LYS A 302 14.24 4.95 10.35
C LYS A 302 13.25 3.87 9.91
N THR A 303 12.18 3.63 10.66
CA THR A 303 11.37 2.40 10.58
C THR A 303 9.86 2.61 10.40
N ILE A 304 9.39 3.85 10.20
CA ILE A 304 7.96 4.23 10.05
C ILE A 304 7.19 3.43 8.98
N THR A 305 7.87 2.69 8.11
CA THR A 305 7.20 1.83 7.12
C THR A 305 7.64 0.36 7.12
N HIS A 306 8.45 -0.07 8.09
CA HIS A 306 8.93 -1.46 8.18
C HIS A 306 8.93 -2.05 9.59
N ALA A 307 8.65 -1.27 10.64
CA ALA A 307 8.45 -1.80 11.98
C ALA A 307 6.96 -2.14 12.22
N ASP A 308 6.72 -3.40 12.56
CA ASP A 308 5.68 -3.85 13.50
C ASP A 308 4.22 -3.53 13.13
N ASN A 309 3.71 -4.14 12.06
CA ASN A 309 2.28 -4.21 11.70
C ASN A 309 1.57 -2.86 11.40
N CYS A 310 2.26 -1.72 11.48
CA CYS A 310 1.72 -0.42 11.11
C CYS A 310 1.79 -0.24 9.59
N ASN A 311 0.67 -0.49 8.89
CA ASN A 311 0.59 -0.45 7.43
C ASN A 311 0.32 0.97 6.89
N HIS A 312 -0.18 1.87 7.74
CA HIS A 312 -0.63 3.20 7.32
C HIS A 312 -0.32 4.31 8.34
N PRO A 313 0.14 5.50 7.90
CA PRO A 313 0.45 6.64 8.78
C PRO A 313 -0.69 7.07 9.73
N VAL A 314 -1.96 6.84 9.36
CA VAL A 314 -3.10 7.14 10.24
C VAL A 314 -3.09 6.29 11.51
N GLN A 315 -2.59 5.05 11.46
CA GLN A 315 -2.57 4.18 12.63
C GLN A 315 -1.71 4.76 13.77
N LEU A 316 -0.60 5.43 13.42
CA LEU A 316 0.26 6.11 14.40
C LEU A 316 -0.46 7.28 15.08
N LEU A 317 -1.29 8.02 14.34
CA LEU A 317 -2.08 9.11 14.89
C LEU A 317 -3.16 8.63 15.87
N LEU A 318 -3.67 7.42 15.66
CA LEU A 318 -4.63 6.82 16.58
C LEU A 318 -3.96 6.40 17.87
N MET A 319 -2.78 5.79 17.77
CA MET A 319 -1.99 5.43 18.94
C MET A 319 -1.75 6.65 19.83
N LEU A 320 -1.43 7.81 19.22
CA LEU A 320 -1.27 9.07 19.95
C LEU A 320 -2.51 9.48 20.76
N GLY A 321 -3.70 9.26 20.19
CA GLY A 321 -4.96 9.60 20.83
C GLY A 321 -5.47 8.56 21.81
N SER A 322 -5.02 7.30 21.73
CA SER A 322 -5.57 6.20 22.53
C SER A 322 -4.68 5.76 23.70
N PHE A 323 -3.38 6.06 23.71
CA PHE A 323 -2.48 5.66 24.80
C PHE A 323 -2.42 6.66 25.94
N ASP A 324 -2.32 6.20 27.18
CA ASP A 324 -2.09 7.06 28.34
C ASP A 324 -0.59 7.34 28.51
N PHE A 325 -0.13 8.52 28.10
CA PHE A 325 1.29 8.86 28.19
C PHE A 325 1.82 8.88 29.63
N LYS A 326 0.95 9.14 30.62
CA LYS A 326 1.32 9.10 32.04
C LYS A 326 1.64 7.67 32.46
N GLU A 327 0.82 6.69 32.05
CA GLU A 327 1.11 5.26 32.26
C GLU A 327 2.40 4.83 31.55
N LEU A 328 2.69 5.41 30.39
CA LEU A 328 3.91 5.11 29.62
C LEU A 328 5.19 5.77 30.17
N GLY A 329 5.07 6.59 31.22
CA GLY A 329 6.19 7.36 31.77
C GLY A 329 6.72 8.42 30.80
N ILE A 330 5.86 8.92 29.92
CA ILE A 330 6.19 9.88 28.88
C ILE A 330 5.58 11.25 29.26
N ASN A 331 6.42 12.26 29.46
CA ASN A 331 5.95 13.63 29.66
C ASN A 331 5.59 14.25 28.30
N ILE A 332 4.30 14.42 28.02
CA ILE A 332 3.80 14.94 26.74
C ILE A 332 4.29 16.37 26.45
N GLU A 333 4.59 17.15 27.50
CA GLU A 333 5.06 18.54 27.36
C GLU A 333 6.53 18.61 26.92
N GLU A 334 7.31 17.55 27.15
CA GLU A 334 8.72 17.46 26.80
C GLU A 334 8.96 16.85 25.41
N ILE A 335 7.92 16.25 24.78
CA ILE A 335 8.06 15.62 23.46
C ILE A 335 7.97 16.66 22.34
N ASP A 336 9.01 16.72 21.50
CA ASP A 336 8.92 17.39 20.20
C ASP A 336 8.09 16.54 19.21
N PHE A 337 6.81 16.85 19.09
CA PHE A 337 5.93 16.25 18.08
C PHE A 337 6.16 16.78 16.67
N LYS A 338 6.83 17.92 16.50
CA LYS A 338 6.97 18.57 15.19
C LYS A 338 7.74 17.69 14.22
N THR A 339 8.88 17.18 14.65
CA THR A 339 9.79 16.41 13.81
C THR A 339 9.17 15.08 13.31
N PRO A 340 8.55 14.24 14.18
CA PRO A 340 7.87 13.03 13.73
C PRO A 340 6.66 13.30 12.83
N LEU A 341 5.88 14.35 13.11
CA LEU A 341 4.75 14.75 12.26
C LEU A 341 5.20 15.18 10.87
N LEU A 342 6.29 15.95 10.76
CA LEU A 342 6.88 16.34 9.47
C LEU A 342 7.31 15.12 8.64
N ASN A 343 7.95 14.14 9.28
CA ASN A 343 8.36 12.91 8.61
C ASN A 343 7.15 12.08 8.12
N MET A 344 6.10 11.99 8.94
CA MET A 344 4.84 11.34 8.57
C MET A 344 4.17 12.06 7.39
N PHE A 345 4.09 13.39 7.45
CA PHE A 345 3.53 14.24 6.39
C PHE A 345 4.28 14.07 5.08
N ASN A 346 5.61 14.05 5.13
CA ASN A 346 6.43 13.77 3.97
C ASN A 346 6.15 12.38 3.37
N GLU A 347 6.05 11.33 4.21
CA GLU A 347 5.73 9.98 3.74
C GLU A 347 4.35 9.93 3.04
N VAL A 348 3.33 10.55 3.63
CA VAL A 348 1.97 10.63 3.08
C VAL A 348 1.98 11.37 1.73
N LEU A 349 2.57 12.58 1.69
CA LEU A 349 2.65 13.38 0.46
C LEU A 349 3.43 12.65 -0.62
N ALA A 350 4.54 12.01 -0.27
CA ALA A 350 5.34 11.25 -1.22
C ALA A 350 4.55 10.11 -1.88
N ARG A 351 3.70 9.42 -1.11
CA ARG A 351 2.80 8.39 -1.65
C ARG A 351 1.77 9.00 -2.60
N ILE A 352 1.13 10.09 -2.21
CA ILE A 352 0.09 10.75 -3.01
C ILE A 352 0.67 11.28 -4.33
N ILE A 353 1.80 11.99 -4.28
CA ILE A 353 2.50 12.53 -5.45
C ILE A 353 2.87 11.40 -6.42
N LYS A 354 3.38 10.28 -5.90
CA LYS A 354 3.73 9.12 -6.72
C LYS A 354 2.53 8.51 -7.44
N ILE A 355 1.37 8.45 -6.78
CA ILE A 355 0.11 7.97 -7.38
C ILE A 355 -0.35 8.95 -8.49
N LYS A 356 -0.37 10.26 -8.21
CA LYS A 356 -0.73 11.29 -9.20
C LYS A 356 0.19 11.24 -10.42
N LEU A 357 1.50 11.16 -10.21
CA LEU A 357 2.50 11.00 -11.27
C LEU A 357 2.24 9.76 -12.13
N LYS A 358 2.00 8.60 -11.50
CA LYS A 358 1.66 7.36 -12.21
C LYS A 358 0.42 7.56 -13.10
N ASN A 359 -0.63 8.16 -12.57
CA ASN A 359 -1.89 8.37 -13.28
C ASN A 359 -1.73 9.35 -14.44
N LYS A 360 -1.02 10.47 -14.22
CA LYS A 360 -0.79 11.46 -15.28
C LYS A 360 0.10 10.93 -16.40
N LEU A 361 1.15 10.16 -16.06
CA LEU A 361 1.97 9.48 -17.06
C LEU A 361 1.14 8.49 -17.89
N LYS A 362 0.28 7.70 -17.23
CA LYS A 362 -0.65 6.79 -17.92
C LYS A 362 -1.56 7.54 -18.89
N ASN A 363 -2.07 8.69 -18.50
CA ASN A 363 -2.94 9.53 -19.34
C ASN A 363 -2.18 10.19 -20.49
N LYS A 364 -0.96 10.69 -20.28
CA LYS A 364 -0.12 11.29 -21.34
C LYS A 364 0.27 10.23 -22.38
N LEU A 365 0.65 9.01 -21.94
CA LEU A 365 0.89 7.88 -22.83
C LEU A 365 -0.36 7.52 -23.64
N LYS A 366 -1.54 7.51 -23.00
CA LYS A 366 -2.81 7.26 -23.68
C LYS A 366 -3.12 8.32 -24.75
N LYS A 367 -3.01 9.61 -24.40
CA LYS A 367 -3.26 10.74 -25.32
C LYS A 367 -2.27 10.79 -26.49
N LEU A 368 -1.00 10.45 -26.27
CA LEU A 368 0.01 10.39 -27.32
C LEU A 368 -0.24 9.22 -28.28
N ASN A 369 -0.66 8.06 -27.75
CA ASN A 369 -1.14 6.95 -28.57
C ASN A 369 -2.36 7.36 -29.40
N GLU A 370 -3.29 8.14 -28.83
CA GLU A 370 -4.47 8.63 -29.56
C GLU A 370 -4.11 9.69 -30.63
N LYS A 371 -3.24 10.66 -30.31
CA LYS A 371 -2.82 11.75 -31.22
C LYS A 371 -1.98 11.28 -32.40
N ASN A 372 -1.12 10.29 -32.21
CA ASN A 372 -0.29 9.76 -33.30
C ASN A 372 -1.09 8.86 -34.28
N GLY A 373 -2.42 8.93 -34.25
CA GLY A 373 -3.28 8.10 -35.08
C GLY A 373 -3.11 6.60 -34.80
N LEU A 374 -2.58 6.21 -33.62
CA LEU A 374 -2.34 4.81 -33.26
C LEU A 374 -3.64 4.14 -32.82
N ALA A 375 -4.65 4.13 -33.70
CA ALA A 375 -5.54 2.99 -33.79
C ALA A 375 -4.74 1.82 -34.42
N LYS A 376 -3.94 1.12 -33.61
CA LYS A 376 -3.33 -0.19 -33.93
C LYS A 376 -2.39 -0.24 -35.16
N CYS A 377 -1.17 0.29 -35.05
CA CYS A 377 0.00 -0.12 -35.87
C CYS A 377 1.29 -0.02 -35.04
N ASN A 378 1.92 -1.15 -34.70
CA ASN A 378 3.16 -1.72 -35.28
C ASN A 378 4.45 -1.01 -34.83
N ASN A 379 5.26 -1.76 -34.06
CA ASN A 379 6.43 -1.33 -33.30
C ASN A 379 7.73 -1.22 -34.09
N ASP A 380 7.71 -1.20 -35.42
CA ASP A 380 8.94 -1.16 -36.19
C ASP A 380 9.02 0.16 -36.96
N THR A 381 10.03 0.94 -36.57
CA THR A 381 10.55 2.20 -37.12
C THR A 381 9.61 3.41 -37.06
N MET A 382 9.64 4.12 -35.92
CA MET A 382 9.49 5.58 -35.92
C MET A 382 10.74 6.21 -35.32
N GLU A 383 11.40 7.06 -36.09
CA GLU A 383 12.29 8.09 -35.57
C GLU A 383 11.40 9.20 -35.01
N THR A 384 11.30 9.25 -33.68
CA THR A 384 10.80 10.45 -32.99
C THR A 384 12.01 11.17 -32.40
N ASP A 385 12.08 12.49 -32.59
CA ASP A 385 13.10 13.31 -31.94
C ASP A 385 12.79 13.58 -30.47
N ASP A 386 11.59 13.22 -30.01
CA ASP A 386 11.21 13.29 -28.61
C ASP A 386 11.91 12.17 -27.80
N PRO A 387 12.89 12.51 -26.93
CA PRO A 387 13.67 11.54 -26.16
C PRO A 387 12.82 10.79 -25.12
N VAL A 388 11.68 11.36 -24.71
CA VAL A 388 10.72 10.73 -23.80
C VAL A 388 10.07 9.52 -24.47
N ILE A 389 9.84 9.61 -25.77
CA ILE A 389 9.13 8.57 -26.53
C ILE A 389 10.06 7.38 -26.84
N LYS A 390 11.32 7.63 -27.20
CA LYS A 390 12.34 6.58 -27.43
C LYS A 390 12.62 5.71 -26.19
N LEU A 391 12.56 6.29 -24.98
CA LEU A 391 12.81 5.57 -23.72
C LEU A 391 11.67 4.58 -23.35
N PHE A 392 10.43 4.85 -23.80
CA PHE A 392 9.23 4.10 -23.39
C PHE A 392 8.84 2.96 -24.35
N PHE A 393 9.24 3.01 -25.63
CA PHE A 393 8.85 2.02 -26.65
C PHE A 393 9.39 0.59 -26.44
N ASN A 394 10.34 0.38 -25.50
CA ASN A 394 10.90 -0.94 -25.18
C ASN A 394 10.22 -1.68 -23.99
N ILE A 395 9.12 -1.17 -23.47
CA ILE A 395 8.50 -1.67 -22.24
C ILE A 395 7.19 -2.41 -22.54
N LYS A 396 7.09 -3.69 -22.15
CA LYS A 396 5.82 -4.47 -22.14
C LYS A 396 5.26 -4.55 -20.72
N GLU A 397 3.94 -4.45 -20.60
CA GLU A 397 3.16 -4.30 -19.36
C GLU A 397 3.14 -5.53 -18.43
N GLU A 398 3.24 -5.29 -17.11
CA GLU A 398 2.42 -5.85 -15.99
C GLU A 398 3.00 -5.40 -14.60
N ASP A 399 2.12 -5.10 -13.63
CA ASP A 399 2.35 -4.52 -12.28
C ASP A 399 2.87 -5.53 -11.22
N ASP A 400 3.90 -5.19 -10.42
CA ASP A 400 4.31 -6.02 -9.27
C ASP A 400 5.25 -5.27 -8.27
N TRP A 401 4.82 -5.01 -7.02
CA TRP A 401 5.65 -4.32 -6.00
C TRP A 401 5.39 -4.67 -4.51
N LEU A 402 4.80 -5.83 -4.17
CA LEU A 402 4.68 -6.29 -2.76
C LEU A 402 4.87 -7.81 -2.58
N LYS A 403 5.98 -8.38 -3.05
CA LYS A 403 6.30 -9.80 -2.79
C LYS A 403 7.39 -9.91 -1.71
N PRO A 404 7.20 -10.72 -0.65
CA PRO A 404 8.32 -11.33 0.06
C PRO A 404 8.94 -12.41 -0.85
N ILE A 405 10.26 -12.60 -0.79
CA ILE A 405 10.99 -13.59 -1.59
C ILE A 405 10.73 -14.99 -1.00
N PRO A 406 10.05 -15.92 -1.70
CA PRO A 406 10.04 -17.31 -1.28
C PRO A 406 11.26 -18.02 -1.86
N LYS A 407 12.03 -18.70 -1.01
CA LYS A 407 13.00 -19.70 -1.45
C LYS A 407 12.21 -20.89 -2.02
N GLN A 408 12.17 -21.07 -3.34
CA GLN A 408 12.39 -22.36 -4.02
C GLN A 408 12.17 -22.30 -5.55
N LYS A 409 12.93 -23.17 -6.22
CA LYS A 409 13.18 -23.26 -7.67
C LYS A 409 11.96 -23.82 -8.43
N LYS A 410 11.37 -23.01 -9.33
CA LYS A 410 10.73 -23.52 -10.56
C LYS A 410 11.11 -22.63 -11.74
N LYS A 411 11.56 -23.25 -12.84
CA LYS A 411 11.95 -22.61 -14.11
C LYS A 411 10.81 -21.72 -14.62
N LYS A 412 11.03 -20.39 -14.65
CA LYS A 412 10.12 -19.39 -15.22
C LYS A 412 10.69 -18.87 -16.53
N ILE A 413 9.85 -18.87 -17.57
CA ILE A 413 10.04 -17.98 -18.73
C ILE A 413 9.79 -16.55 -18.22
N SER A 414 10.81 -15.71 -18.23
CA SER A 414 10.79 -14.37 -17.63
C SER A 414 9.97 -13.37 -18.47
N LYS A 415 8.73 -13.10 -18.07
CA LYS A 415 8.08 -11.83 -18.42
C LYS A 415 8.62 -10.76 -17.46
N LYS A 416 9.18 -9.69 -18.01
CA LYS A 416 9.91 -8.65 -17.29
C LYS A 416 8.90 -7.64 -16.73
N ASN A 417 8.64 -7.68 -15.43
CA ASN A 417 7.71 -6.78 -14.73
C ASN A 417 8.12 -5.30 -14.85
N ILE A 418 7.15 -4.40 -14.93
CA ILE A 418 7.38 -2.96 -14.85
C ILE A 418 7.61 -2.58 -13.38
N ASN A 419 8.81 -2.14 -13.05
CA ASN A 419 9.15 -1.70 -11.71
C ASN A 419 8.78 -0.22 -11.54
N THR A 420 7.89 0.12 -10.60
CA THR A 420 7.50 1.50 -10.24
C THR A 420 8.73 2.36 -9.89
N LYS A 421 9.79 1.72 -9.37
CA LYS A 421 11.11 2.33 -9.17
C LYS A 421 11.71 2.80 -10.49
N THR A 422 11.67 1.98 -11.53
CA THR A 422 12.20 2.32 -12.86
C THR A 422 11.43 3.47 -13.51
N ILE A 423 10.10 3.51 -13.36
CA ILE A 423 9.31 4.66 -13.86
C ILE A 423 9.70 5.95 -13.14
N ALA A 424 9.77 5.92 -11.81
CA ALA A 424 10.13 7.10 -11.02
C ALA A 424 11.58 7.55 -11.29
N ILE A 425 12.53 6.61 -11.43
CA ILE A 425 13.92 6.91 -11.85
C ILE A 425 13.94 7.53 -13.24
N ASN A 426 13.20 7.00 -14.21
CA ASN A 426 13.18 7.54 -15.56
C ASN A 426 12.54 8.93 -15.61
N LEU A 427 11.53 9.17 -14.78
CA LEU A 427 10.94 10.50 -14.63
C LEU A 427 11.93 11.46 -13.98
N ALA A 428 12.62 11.05 -12.92
CA ALA A 428 13.66 11.86 -12.31
C ALA A 428 14.77 12.18 -13.32
N LYS A 429 15.23 11.19 -14.10
CA LYS A 429 16.16 11.39 -15.21
C LYS A 429 15.64 12.44 -16.19
N LEU A 430 14.35 12.40 -16.55
CA LEU A 430 13.73 13.37 -17.45
C LEU A 430 13.67 14.79 -16.83
N ILE A 431 13.20 14.91 -15.59
CA ILE A 431 13.10 16.19 -14.86
C ILE A 431 14.46 16.87 -14.76
N PHE A 432 15.50 16.10 -14.45
CA PHE A 432 16.88 16.58 -14.31
C PHE A 432 17.68 16.55 -15.61
N ASN A 433 17.02 16.33 -16.76
CA ASN A 433 17.65 16.26 -18.08
C ASN A 433 18.87 15.32 -18.12
N ILE A 434 18.81 14.21 -17.40
CA ILE A 434 19.82 13.16 -17.39
C ILE A 434 19.68 12.34 -18.67
N LYS A 435 20.56 12.63 -19.62
CA LYS A 435 20.68 11.97 -20.91
C LYS A 435 21.93 11.09 -20.92
N LYS A 436 22.08 10.23 -21.93
CA LYS A 436 23.28 9.40 -22.02
C LYS A 436 24.54 10.27 -22.17
N GLU A 437 24.42 11.35 -22.94
CA GLU A 437 25.53 12.26 -23.28
C GLU A 437 26.09 13.06 -22.10
N ASN A 438 25.30 13.25 -21.02
CA ASN A 438 25.75 13.97 -19.82
C ASN A 438 25.99 13.04 -18.61
N CYS A 439 26.06 11.74 -18.85
CA CYS A 439 26.45 10.74 -17.86
C CYS A 439 27.88 10.26 -18.12
N PRO A 440 28.58 9.75 -17.10
CA PRO A 440 29.83 9.03 -17.34
C PRO A 440 29.61 7.87 -18.32
N GLU A 441 30.56 7.67 -19.21
CA GLU A 441 30.56 6.55 -20.13
C GLU A 441 31.47 5.42 -19.61
N PRO A 442 31.09 4.15 -19.78
CA PRO A 442 32.02 3.03 -19.60
C PRO A 442 33.22 3.20 -20.53
N LYS A 443 34.39 2.68 -20.15
CA LYS A 443 35.56 2.69 -21.05
C LYS A 443 35.22 2.08 -22.42
N SER A 444 35.71 2.69 -23.50
CA SER A 444 35.42 2.25 -24.87
C SER A 444 35.91 0.82 -25.16
N GLY A 445 37.03 0.43 -24.57
CA GLY A 445 37.56 -0.93 -24.64
C GLY A 445 36.64 -1.93 -23.94
N ILE A 446 36.04 -2.84 -24.71
CA ILE A 446 35.16 -3.93 -24.24
C ILE A 446 35.81 -4.74 -23.09
N MET A 447 37.15 -4.82 -23.09
CA MET A 447 37.96 -5.63 -22.17
C MET A 447 38.70 -4.79 -21.12
N GLU A 448 38.60 -3.45 -21.21
CA GLU A 448 39.20 -2.57 -20.22
C GLU A 448 38.40 -2.62 -18.92
N LYS A 449 39.12 -2.84 -17.81
CA LYS A 449 38.53 -2.84 -16.48
C LYS A 449 38.00 -1.45 -16.15
N GLU A 450 36.72 -1.39 -15.77
CA GLU A 450 36.11 -0.15 -15.30
C GLU A 450 36.81 0.35 -14.02
N PRO A 451 36.91 1.68 -13.84
CA PRO A 451 37.41 2.26 -12.59
C PRO A 451 36.51 1.87 -11.41
N PRO A 452 36.98 2.02 -10.16
CA PRO A 452 36.12 1.97 -8.98
C PRO A 452 34.93 2.93 -9.12
N ILE A 453 33.76 2.53 -8.58
CA ILE A 453 32.51 3.29 -8.71
C ILE A 453 32.67 4.69 -8.11
N GLU A 454 33.41 4.81 -7.02
CA GLU A 454 33.69 6.06 -6.31
C GLU A 454 34.51 7.02 -7.17
N THR A 455 35.47 6.49 -7.94
CA THR A 455 36.27 7.27 -8.89
C THR A 455 35.38 7.83 -10.01
N VAL A 456 34.51 7.00 -10.60
CA VAL A 456 33.56 7.46 -11.64
C VAL A 456 32.52 8.42 -11.08
N ARG A 457 32.07 8.20 -9.84
CA ARG A 457 31.14 9.10 -9.16
C ARG A 457 31.76 10.49 -8.97
N SER A 458 33.05 10.56 -8.64
CA SER A 458 33.76 11.82 -8.43
C SER A 458 33.92 12.66 -9.71
N THR A 459 33.87 12.04 -10.90
CA THR A 459 33.97 12.75 -12.20
C THR A 459 32.62 13.25 -12.71
N CYS A 460 31.51 12.92 -12.06
CA CYS A 460 30.20 13.48 -12.39
C CYS A 460 30.16 14.99 -12.06
N SER A 461 30.35 15.84 -13.07
CA SER A 461 30.25 17.31 -12.93
C SER A 461 28.80 17.77 -12.87
N VAL A 462 28.42 18.53 -11.84
CA VAL A 462 27.04 19.02 -11.70
C VAL A 462 26.94 20.45 -12.22
N ASN A 463 27.02 20.63 -13.55
CA ASN A 463 26.93 21.94 -14.21
C ASN A 463 25.51 22.24 -14.68
N HIS A 464 24.52 22.36 -13.78
CA HIS A 464 23.16 22.75 -14.18
C HIS A 464 22.64 23.92 -13.36
N ASN A 465 21.91 24.82 -14.04
CA ASN A 465 21.20 25.91 -13.39
C ASN A 465 19.89 25.36 -12.82
N PHE A 466 19.89 25.10 -11.51
CA PHE A 466 18.87 24.30 -10.81
C PHE A 466 17.50 24.97 -10.72
N ALA A 467 17.47 26.30 -10.74
CA ALA A 467 16.25 27.07 -10.56
C ALA A 467 15.19 26.74 -11.63
N GLU A 468 15.62 26.42 -12.85
CA GLU A 468 14.71 26.15 -13.98
C GLU A 468 14.05 24.75 -13.87
N HIS A 469 14.77 23.74 -13.41
CA HIS A 469 14.26 22.37 -13.32
C HIS A 469 13.28 22.13 -12.17
N LEU A 470 13.30 22.99 -11.15
CA LEU A 470 12.34 22.92 -10.05
C LEU A 470 10.95 23.38 -10.49
N ASN A 471 10.81 24.16 -11.56
CA ASN A 471 9.48 24.54 -12.08
C ASN A 471 8.75 23.39 -12.77
N VAL A 472 9.43 22.28 -13.05
CA VAL A 472 8.87 21.12 -13.77
C VAL A 472 7.67 20.51 -13.05
N TYR A 473 7.51 20.64 -11.72
CA TYR A 473 6.30 20.16 -11.06
C TYR A 473 5.03 20.96 -11.44
N TYR A 474 5.17 22.24 -11.81
CA TYR A 474 4.07 23.03 -12.40
C TYR A 474 3.72 22.50 -13.80
N ASP A 475 4.71 22.16 -14.62
CA ASP A 475 4.51 21.61 -15.97
C ASP A 475 3.79 20.25 -15.96
N TYR A 476 3.96 19.49 -14.87
CA TYR A 476 3.24 18.24 -14.66
C TYR A 476 1.88 18.44 -13.99
N GLU A 477 1.31 19.65 -13.87
CA GLU A 477 0.03 20.00 -13.20
C GLU A 477 -0.27 19.04 -12.03
N LEU A 478 0.73 18.75 -11.19
CA LEU A 478 0.54 17.78 -10.12
C LEU A 478 -0.39 18.31 -9.03
N PHE A 479 -0.56 19.63 -9.03
CA PHE A 479 -1.35 20.40 -8.11
C PHE A 479 -2.36 21.18 -8.94
N ASP A 480 -3.65 20.95 -8.68
CA ASP A 480 -4.74 21.47 -9.52
C ASP A 480 -4.99 22.97 -9.30
N ASN A 481 -4.54 23.53 -8.17
CA ASN A 481 -4.78 24.93 -7.77
C ASN A 481 -3.49 25.62 -7.27
N ASN A 482 -3.08 25.28 -6.05
CA ASN A 482 -1.88 25.76 -5.37
C ASN A 482 -1.38 24.59 -4.52
N ILE A 483 -0.06 24.39 -4.48
CA ILE A 483 0.55 23.33 -3.68
C ILE A 483 0.15 23.44 -2.20
N PHE A 484 -0.03 24.65 -1.66
CA PHE A 484 -0.50 24.90 -0.29
C PHE A 484 -1.90 24.37 -0.06
N THR A 485 -2.84 24.70 -0.94
CA THR A 485 -4.21 24.17 -0.87
C THR A 485 -4.21 22.64 -1.00
N PHE A 486 -3.34 22.07 -1.84
CA PHE A 486 -3.21 20.62 -1.95
C PHE A 486 -2.67 19.98 -0.66
N ILE A 487 -1.64 20.55 -0.05
CA ILE A 487 -1.05 20.09 1.20
C ILE A 487 -2.08 20.18 2.32
N ASP A 488 -2.69 21.36 2.52
CA ASP A 488 -3.72 21.57 3.53
C ASP A 488 -4.85 20.54 3.34
N ASN A 489 -5.36 20.38 2.12
CA ASN A 489 -6.40 19.40 1.83
C ASN A 489 -6.00 17.94 2.14
N LYS A 490 -4.71 17.60 2.07
CA LYS A 490 -4.23 16.23 2.27
C LYS A 490 -3.70 15.94 3.66
N LEU A 491 -3.12 16.91 4.33
CA LEU A 491 -2.42 16.73 5.60
C LEU A 491 -3.15 17.37 6.78
N LEU A 492 -4.01 18.37 6.54
CA LEU A 492 -4.73 19.04 7.62
C LEU A 492 -5.67 18.08 8.37
N PRO A 493 -6.35 17.12 7.71
CA PRO A 493 -7.10 16.09 8.42
C PRO A 493 -6.23 15.31 9.42
N TYR A 494 -5.00 14.96 9.03
CA TYR A 494 -4.06 14.21 9.86
C TYR A 494 -3.59 15.03 11.07
N MET A 495 -3.23 16.29 10.83
CA MET A 495 -2.87 17.25 11.89
C MET A 495 -4.04 17.45 12.88
N ARG A 496 -5.25 17.63 12.36
CA ARG A 496 -6.48 17.78 13.16
C ARG A 496 -6.76 16.56 14.02
N THR A 497 -6.60 15.35 13.48
CA THR A 497 -6.74 14.10 14.26
C THR A 497 -5.66 13.96 15.32
N PHE A 498 -4.42 14.34 15.02
CA PHE A 498 -3.35 14.39 16.03
C PHE A 498 -3.74 15.30 17.20
N HIS A 499 -4.14 16.54 16.89
CA HIS A 499 -4.55 17.50 17.92
C HIS A 499 -5.76 17.06 18.70
N PHE A 500 -6.71 16.41 18.05
CA PHE A 500 -7.87 15.84 18.71
C PHE A 500 -7.44 14.89 19.83
N GLY A 501 -6.56 13.94 19.53
CA GLY A 501 -5.98 13.05 20.55
C GLY A 501 -5.21 13.81 21.63
N TYR A 502 -4.34 14.74 21.24
CA TYR A 502 -3.55 15.56 22.16
C TYR A 502 -4.42 16.40 23.12
N MET A 503 -5.52 16.96 22.65
CA MET A 503 -6.44 17.75 23.48
C MET A 503 -7.16 16.88 24.52
N ILE A 504 -7.51 15.64 24.20
CA ILE A 504 -8.06 14.69 25.18
C ILE A 504 -7.03 14.45 26.28
N GLN A 505 -5.78 14.14 25.90
CA GLN A 505 -4.69 13.95 26.88
C GLN A 505 -4.52 15.18 27.78
N LYS A 506 -4.46 16.37 27.18
CA LYS A 506 -4.31 17.62 27.91
C LYS A 506 -5.47 17.86 28.89
N PHE A 507 -6.70 17.55 28.49
CA PHE A 507 -7.86 17.61 29.38
C PHE A 507 -7.69 16.66 30.57
N LEU A 508 -7.32 15.40 30.32
CA LEU A 508 -7.13 14.40 31.36
C LEU A 508 -6.04 14.86 32.34
N THR A 509 -4.87 15.27 31.84
CA THR A 509 -3.75 15.75 32.68
C THR A 509 -4.15 16.98 33.51
N SER A 510 -4.81 17.97 32.90
CA SER A 510 -5.20 19.22 33.58
C SER A 510 -6.20 18.99 34.72
N ASN A 511 -6.99 17.91 34.63
CA ASN A 511 -7.95 17.53 35.66
C ASN A 511 -7.42 16.40 36.58
N ASN A 512 -6.14 16.04 36.46
CA ASN A 512 -5.51 14.91 37.15
C ASN A 512 -6.29 13.58 36.97
N LEU A 513 -6.83 13.38 35.77
CA LEU A 513 -7.50 12.15 35.35
C LEU A 513 -6.56 11.32 34.47
N SER A 514 -6.81 10.02 34.42
CA SER A 514 -6.22 9.05 33.51
C SER A 514 -7.21 8.62 32.43
N TRP A 515 -6.74 7.89 31.42
CA TRP A 515 -7.66 7.22 30.48
C TRP A 515 -8.59 6.24 31.16
N ASN A 516 -8.13 5.55 32.21
CA ASN A 516 -8.95 4.61 32.95
C ASN A 516 -10.10 5.32 33.68
N ASP A 517 -9.88 6.55 34.16
CA ASP A 517 -10.94 7.35 34.76
C ASP A 517 -12.00 7.74 33.73
N LEU A 518 -11.59 8.16 32.53
CA LEU A 518 -12.51 8.46 31.44
C LEU A 518 -13.31 7.22 31.03
N ILE A 519 -12.64 6.09 30.89
CA ILE A 519 -13.25 4.79 30.60
C ILE A 519 -14.32 4.44 31.65
N LEU A 520 -13.94 4.43 32.93
CA LEU A 520 -14.87 4.09 34.02
C LEU A 520 -16.07 5.04 34.06
N ASN A 521 -15.87 6.31 33.73
CA ASN A 521 -16.95 7.29 33.64
C ASN A 521 -17.92 6.96 32.50
N ILE A 522 -17.39 6.66 31.30
CA ILE A 522 -18.17 6.27 30.13
C ILE A 522 -18.95 4.97 30.41
N GLU A 523 -18.30 3.97 30.99
CA GLU A 523 -18.93 2.68 31.36
C GLU A 523 -20.04 2.84 32.38
N LYS A 524 -19.84 3.73 33.36
CA LYS A 524 -20.81 3.97 34.43
C LYS A 524 -22.00 4.80 33.97
N LYS A 525 -21.77 5.79 33.09
CA LYS A 525 -22.79 6.77 32.68
C LYS A 525 -23.41 6.48 31.32
N GLY A 526 -22.82 5.58 30.54
CA GLY A 526 -23.25 5.28 29.17
C GLY A 526 -22.93 6.39 28.15
N ASP A 527 -22.24 7.46 28.53
CA ASP A 527 -21.94 8.59 27.65
C ASP A 527 -20.61 9.28 28.00
N ILE A 528 -20.09 10.05 27.05
CA ILE A 528 -18.89 10.85 27.21
C ILE A 528 -19.17 12.02 28.18
N PRO A 529 -18.24 12.35 29.11
CA PRO A 529 -18.41 13.50 29.99
C PRO A 529 -18.66 14.81 29.22
N SER A 530 -19.70 15.55 29.60
CA SER A 530 -20.13 16.76 28.90
C SER A 530 -19.13 17.90 29.00
N ASP A 531 -18.36 17.96 30.09
CA ASP A 531 -17.23 18.85 30.31
C ASP A 531 -16.07 18.54 29.35
N LEU A 532 -15.76 17.27 29.09
CA LEU A 532 -14.80 16.88 28.05
C LEU A 532 -15.28 17.32 26.66
N ILE A 533 -16.54 17.05 26.29
CA ILE A 533 -17.09 17.50 24.99
C ILE A 533 -17.00 19.02 24.87
N LYS A 534 -17.37 19.76 25.93
CA LYS A 534 -17.30 21.23 25.96
C LYS A 534 -15.86 21.72 25.82
N TYR A 535 -14.93 21.14 26.57
CA TYR A 535 -13.51 21.46 26.48
C TYR A 535 -12.97 21.23 25.07
N MET A 536 -13.28 20.08 24.48
CA MET A 536 -12.87 19.72 23.12
C MET A 536 -13.43 20.70 22.09
N THR A 537 -14.71 21.06 22.21
CA THR A 537 -15.36 22.02 21.31
C THR A 537 -14.65 23.38 21.34
N ILE A 538 -14.37 23.91 22.54
CA ILE A 538 -13.72 25.22 22.71
C ILE A 538 -12.29 25.20 22.18
N ASN A 539 -11.49 24.22 22.59
CA ASN A 539 -10.06 24.21 22.26
C ASN A 539 -9.80 23.83 20.80
N LEU A 540 -10.63 22.96 20.22
CA LEU A 540 -10.46 22.56 18.82
C LEU A 540 -10.96 23.62 17.84
N GLU A 541 -11.89 24.51 18.21
CA GLU A 541 -12.31 25.59 17.31
C GLU A 541 -11.11 26.47 16.91
N SER A 542 -10.14 26.65 17.81
CA SER A 542 -8.91 27.41 17.54
C SER A 542 -8.03 26.80 16.43
N ILE A 543 -8.09 25.48 16.22
CA ILE A 543 -7.28 24.78 15.22
C ILE A 543 -8.02 24.56 13.90
N LYS A 544 -9.31 24.89 13.84
CA LYS A 544 -10.13 24.74 12.64
C LYS A 544 -9.60 25.58 11.49
N SER A 545 -9.16 26.80 11.75
CA SER A 545 -8.64 27.74 10.75
C SER A 545 -7.12 27.72 10.59
N ILE A 546 -6.40 26.91 11.37
CA ILE A 546 -4.93 26.84 11.29
C ILE A 546 -4.52 26.21 9.96
N LYS A 547 -3.61 26.87 9.25
CA LYS A 547 -2.93 26.28 8.09
C LYS A 547 -1.75 25.45 8.56
N ILE A 548 -1.37 24.44 7.78
CA ILE A 548 -0.22 23.59 8.12
C ILE A 548 1.07 24.40 8.25
N ILE A 549 1.21 25.46 7.44
CA ILE A 549 2.37 26.35 7.46
C ILE A 549 2.49 27.05 8.81
N ASP A 550 1.37 27.61 9.29
CA ASP A 550 1.30 28.31 10.56
C ASP A 550 1.55 27.34 11.72
N TYR A 551 0.95 26.15 11.63
CA TYR A 551 1.11 25.08 12.61
C TYR A 551 2.56 24.64 12.76
N LEU A 552 3.22 24.39 11.64
CA LEU A 552 4.62 23.99 11.60
C LEU A 552 5.57 25.18 11.82
N GLN A 553 5.04 26.39 12.03
CA GLN A 553 5.78 27.63 12.20
C GLN A 553 6.80 27.83 11.08
N LEU A 554 6.41 27.50 9.85
CA LEU A 554 7.28 27.65 8.68
C LEU A 554 7.29 29.12 8.26
N LYS A 555 8.47 29.70 8.05
CA LYS A 555 8.55 31.03 7.45
C LYS A 555 8.10 30.92 5.99
N ASN A 556 7.49 31.99 5.45
CA ASN A 556 7.00 32.03 4.06
C ASN A 556 8.07 31.68 2.99
N GLY A 557 9.37 31.79 3.31
CA GLY A 557 10.47 31.37 2.43
C GLY A 557 10.89 29.89 2.58
N ASP A 558 10.59 29.25 3.71
CA ASP A 558 10.97 27.87 3.99
C ASP A 558 10.02 26.87 3.33
N THR A 559 8.79 27.31 3.06
CA THR A 559 7.72 26.42 2.61
C THR A 559 7.94 25.90 1.19
N ASP A 560 8.39 26.75 0.26
CA ASP A 560 8.72 26.32 -1.11
C ASP A 560 9.90 25.33 -1.09
N ASN A 561 10.90 25.56 -0.24
CA ASN A 561 12.00 24.63 -0.05
C ASN A 561 11.51 23.30 0.54
N ILE A 562 10.78 23.29 1.66
CA ILE A 562 10.25 22.06 2.25
C ILE A 562 9.43 21.27 1.23
N MET A 563 8.67 21.95 0.38
CA MET A 563 7.84 21.29 -0.64
C MET A 563 8.62 20.74 -1.82
N LYS A 564 9.59 21.49 -2.35
CA LYS A 564 10.57 20.96 -3.30
C LYS A 564 11.24 19.73 -2.70
N CYS A 565 11.57 19.79 -1.42
CA CYS A 565 12.24 18.73 -0.73
C CYS A 565 11.38 17.47 -0.60
N MET A 566 10.12 17.59 -0.18
CA MET A 566 9.18 16.47 -0.12
C MET A 566 8.89 15.86 -1.49
N PHE A 567 8.71 16.69 -2.52
CA PHE A 567 8.53 16.23 -3.91
C PHE A 567 9.74 15.45 -4.42
N LEU A 568 10.94 16.00 -4.22
CA LEU A 568 12.18 15.35 -4.61
C LEU A 568 12.39 14.05 -3.84
N GLN A 569 12.06 14.00 -2.56
CA GLN A 569 12.12 12.77 -1.78
C GLN A 569 11.11 11.71 -2.28
N ALA A 570 9.91 12.12 -2.69
CA ALA A 570 8.93 11.23 -3.30
C ALA A 570 9.43 10.59 -4.61
N LEU A 571 10.14 11.39 -5.42
CA LEU A 571 10.72 10.97 -6.68
C LEU A 571 11.97 10.11 -6.51
N LEU A 572 12.89 10.52 -5.63
CA LEU A 572 14.24 9.99 -5.52
C LEU A 572 14.35 8.82 -4.53
N HIS A 573 13.51 8.81 -3.50
CA HIS A 573 13.56 7.80 -2.45
C HIS A 573 12.37 6.86 -2.53
N HIS A 574 12.65 5.66 -3.02
CA HIS A 574 11.60 4.66 -3.28
C HIS A 574 11.36 3.71 -2.12
N THR A 575 12.21 3.73 -1.10
CA THR A 575 12.02 3.03 0.16
C THR A 575 12.09 4.01 1.30
N SER A 576 11.35 3.77 2.37
CA SER A 576 11.41 4.67 3.53
C SER A 576 12.74 4.58 4.25
N LYS A 577 13.46 3.45 4.12
CA LYS A 577 14.87 3.35 4.50
C LYS A 577 15.76 4.37 3.77
N SER A 578 15.44 4.72 2.52
CA SER A 578 16.16 5.76 1.77
C SER A 578 15.70 7.19 2.11
N ARG A 579 14.53 7.35 2.75
CA ARG A 579 13.99 8.65 3.18
C ARG A 579 14.53 9.14 4.53
N LYS A 580 15.43 8.40 5.19
CA LYS A 580 16.01 8.70 6.52
C LYS A 580 16.71 10.05 6.63
N LEU A 581 17.16 10.62 5.53
CA LEU A 581 17.99 11.82 5.52
C LEU A 581 17.20 13.13 5.67
N ILE A 582 15.88 13.10 5.87
CA ILE A 582 15.03 14.30 5.94
C ILE A 582 15.52 15.30 7.00
N ASN A 583 15.96 14.81 8.16
CA ASN A 583 16.44 15.66 9.26
C ASN A 583 17.95 15.93 9.21
N GLU A 584 18.70 15.16 8.43
CA GLU A 584 20.16 15.27 8.36
C GLU A 584 20.64 16.09 7.15
N LYS A 585 19.84 16.13 6.07
CA LYS A 585 20.20 16.79 4.81
C LYS A 585 18.96 17.39 4.15
N ASN A 586 18.92 18.71 4.10
CA ASN A 586 17.91 19.43 3.34
C ASN A 586 18.15 19.13 1.84
N VAL A 587 17.24 18.42 1.18
CA VAL A 587 17.43 17.98 -0.22
C VAL A 587 17.35 19.13 -1.23
N CYS A 588 17.05 20.34 -0.76
CA CYS A 588 17.07 21.59 -1.48
C CYS A 588 18.42 22.29 -1.33
N GLU A 589 19.26 21.85 -0.39
CA GLU A 589 20.68 22.20 -0.41
C GLU A 589 21.30 21.66 -1.70
N LEU A 590 22.01 22.55 -2.38
CA LEU A 590 22.66 22.28 -3.65
C LEU A 590 23.52 21.00 -3.58
N ASN A 591 24.27 20.81 -2.50
CA ASN A 591 25.14 19.65 -2.30
C ASN A 591 24.37 18.33 -2.21
N THR A 592 23.23 18.33 -1.54
CA THR A 592 22.41 17.13 -1.37
C THR A 592 21.75 16.75 -2.70
N LEU A 593 21.23 17.73 -3.44
CA LEU A 593 20.66 17.53 -4.78
C LEU A 593 21.73 17.09 -5.79
N HIS A 594 22.94 17.65 -5.70
CA HIS A 594 24.10 17.23 -6.48
C HIS A 594 24.39 15.75 -6.29
N GLU A 595 24.42 15.26 -5.05
CA GLU A 595 24.64 13.85 -4.78
C GLU A 595 23.54 12.95 -5.37
N TYR A 596 22.28 13.39 -5.40
CA TYR A 596 21.21 12.65 -6.07
C TYR A 596 21.31 12.66 -7.59
N ILE A 597 21.69 13.77 -8.19
CA ILE A 597 21.92 13.82 -9.63
C ILE A 597 23.10 12.91 -9.99
N LYS A 598 24.16 12.90 -9.19
CA LYS A 598 25.25 11.94 -9.33
C LYS A 598 24.72 10.51 -9.23
N ASP A 599 23.84 10.20 -8.28
CA ASP A 599 23.21 8.86 -8.18
C ASP A 599 22.43 8.49 -9.45
N LEU A 600 21.64 9.42 -10.00
CA LEU A 600 20.87 9.20 -11.24
C LEU A 600 21.78 8.99 -12.45
N ARG A 601 22.85 9.78 -12.59
CA ARG A 601 23.85 9.62 -13.65
C ARG A 601 24.63 8.33 -13.50
N MET A 602 25.01 7.97 -12.27
CA MET A 602 25.63 6.69 -11.96
C MET A 602 24.70 5.52 -12.27
N SER A 603 23.39 5.69 -12.09
CA SER A 603 22.39 4.71 -12.51
C SER A 603 22.46 4.45 -14.03
N VAL A 604 22.58 5.50 -14.85
CA VAL A 604 22.77 5.37 -16.32
C VAL A 604 24.11 4.73 -16.64
N TYR A 605 25.19 5.14 -15.98
CA TYR A 605 26.51 4.54 -16.14
C TYR A 605 26.50 3.03 -15.83
N LEU A 606 25.86 2.61 -14.74
CA LEU A 606 25.75 1.20 -14.36
C LEU A 606 24.88 0.41 -15.36
N GLU A 607 23.82 1.00 -15.90
CA GLU A 607 23.03 0.42 -16.99
C GLU A 607 23.89 0.22 -18.25
N ASN A 608 24.74 1.19 -18.60
CA ASN A 608 25.67 1.11 -19.72
C ASN A 608 26.79 0.09 -19.47
N CYS A 609 27.33 0.01 -18.26
CA CYS A 609 28.30 -1.01 -17.86
C CYS A 609 27.67 -2.41 -17.93
N ALA A 610 26.43 -2.57 -17.49
CA ALA A 610 25.70 -3.83 -17.60
C ALA A 610 25.45 -4.19 -19.07
N PHE A 611 25.20 -3.21 -19.94
CA PHE A 611 25.09 -3.42 -21.38
C PHE A 611 26.43 -3.81 -22.02
N LYS A 612 27.54 -3.12 -21.67
CA LYS A 612 28.91 -3.49 -22.05
C LYS A 612 29.24 -4.92 -21.61
N ASN A 613 28.91 -5.27 -20.36
CA ASN A 613 29.07 -6.61 -19.82
C ASN A 613 28.14 -7.65 -20.47
N LYS A 614 27.00 -7.23 -21.01
CA LYS A 614 26.11 -8.11 -21.78
C LYS A 614 26.64 -8.36 -23.18
N ILE A 615 27.32 -7.36 -23.78
CA ILE A 615 28.05 -7.50 -25.04
C ILE A 615 29.27 -8.42 -24.86
N THR A 616 30.04 -8.28 -23.77
CA THR A 616 31.13 -9.23 -23.46
C THR A 616 30.58 -10.65 -23.21
N ASN A 617 29.39 -10.76 -22.63
CA ASN A 617 28.65 -12.03 -22.48
C ASN A 617 27.99 -12.54 -23.77
N ASN A 618 28.19 -11.90 -24.93
CA ASN A 618 27.95 -12.49 -26.24
C ASN A 618 29.29 -12.57 -26.95
N ILE A 619 30.10 -13.54 -26.52
CA ILE A 619 31.43 -13.77 -27.06
C ILE A 619 31.25 -14.13 -28.53
N ASN A 620 31.70 -13.26 -29.44
CA ASN A 620 31.78 -13.54 -30.87
C ASN A 620 33.06 -14.34 -31.14
N LEU A 621 32.96 -15.39 -31.96
CA LEU A 621 34.09 -16.24 -32.32
C LEU A 621 35.27 -15.45 -32.86
N LEU A 622 34.99 -14.47 -33.73
CA LEU A 622 36.03 -13.65 -34.33
C LEU A 622 36.82 -12.86 -33.26
N ASN A 623 36.14 -12.36 -32.23
CA ASN A 623 36.76 -11.60 -31.15
C ASN A 623 37.54 -12.51 -30.20
N ALA A 624 37.01 -13.69 -29.90
CA ALA A 624 37.72 -14.67 -29.07
C ALA A 624 38.97 -15.24 -29.77
N GLN A 625 38.92 -15.39 -31.09
CA GLN A 625 40.08 -15.78 -31.91
C GLN A 625 41.14 -14.68 -31.94
N LYS A 626 40.74 -13.42 -32.12
CA LYS A 626 41.65 -12.26 -32.18
C LYS A 626 42.19 -11.79 -30.82
N ALA A 627 41.55 -12.16 -29.71
CA ALA A 627 42.00 -11.80 -28.37
C ALA A 627 43.42 -12.32 -28.10
N ASP A 628 44.29 -11.54 -27.46
CA ASP A 628 45.52 -12.10 -26.87
C ASP A 628 45.19 -13.03 -25.68
N LEU A 629 46.20 -13.67 -25.09
CA LEU A 629 45.99 -14.61 -24.01
C LEU A 629 45.30 -13.95 -22.80
N GLU A 630 45.73 -12.78 -22.35
CA GLU A 630 45.15 -12.12 -21.17
C GLU A 630 43.70 -11.69 -21.40
N THR A 631 43.42 -11.14 -22.58
CA THR A 631 42.08 -10.81 -23.03
C THR A 631 41.19 -12.06 -23.09
N PHE A 632 41.73 -13.17 -23.60
CA PHE A 632 41.04 -14.46 -23.62
C PHE A 632 40.76 -15.01 -22.21
N LYS A 633 41.71 -14.87 -21.28
CA LYS A 633 41.54 -15.25 -19.87
C LYS A 633 40.37 -14.51 -19.21
N ILE A 634 40.20 -13.23 -19.53
CA ILE A 634 39.08 -12.40 -19.08
C ILE A 634 37.76 -12.89 -19.69
N MET A 635 37.73 -13.19 -21.00
CA MET A 635 36.52 -13.73 -21.66
C MET A 635 36.06 -15.06 -21.04
N VAL A 636 36.98 -15.91 -20.62
CA VAL A 636 36.68 -17.18 -19.93
C VAL A 636 36.07 -16.95 -18.54
N GLY A 637 36.38 -15.85 -17.87
CA GLY A 637 35.87 -15.52 -16.52
C GLY A 637 36.36 -16.50 -15.45
N LYS A 638 35.84 -16.41 -14.21
CA LYS A 638 36.28 -17.29 -13.09
C LYS A 638 35.92 -18.77 -13.30
N HIS A 639 34.77 -19.05 -13.90
CA HIS A 639 34.28 -20.42 -14.12
C HIS A 639 33.81 -20.59 -15.56
N ILE A 640 34.48 -21.45 -16.33
CA ILE A 640 34.17 -21.60 -17.76
C ILE A 640 32.77 -22.19 -18.02
N HIS A 641 32.26 -23.00 -17.09
CA HIS A 641 30.93 -23.60 -17.16
C HIS A 641 29.79 -22.64 -16.74
N SER A 642 30.13 -21.43 -16.27
CA SER A 642 29.12 -20.40 -15.96
C SER A 642 28.61 -19.67 -17.22
N HIS A 643 29.28 -19.87 -18.36
CA HIS A 643 28.87 -19.33 -19.65
C HIS A 643 27.66 -20.07 -20.22
N ASN A 644 26.87 -19.37 -21.04
CA ASN A 644 25.83 -20.03 -21.83
C ASN A 644 26.47 -20.98 -22.87
N LYS A 645 25.70 -21.98 -23.34
CA LYS A 645 26.19 -23.02 -24.28
C LYS A 645 26.84 -22.44 -25.55
N ARG A 646 26.39 -21.28 -26.03
CA ARG A 646 26.91 -20.63 -27.24
C ARG A 646 28.29 -20.01 -26.99
N ASN A 647 28.45 -19.25 -25.91
CA ASN A 647 29.72 -18.65 -25.53
C ASN A 647 30.77 -19.71 -25.20
N PHE A 648 30.36 -20.75 -24.47
CA PHE A 648 31.25 -21.86 -24.13
C PHE A 648 31.83 -22.52 -25.38
N LYS A 649 30.98 -22.87 -26.36
CA LYS A 649 31.42 -23.38 -27.66
C LYS A 649 32.33 -22.39 -28.39
N THR A 650 31.97 -21.11 -28.35
CA THR A 650 32.74 -20.06 -29.04
C THR A 650 34.15 -19.91 -28.48
N LEU A 651 34.30 -19.97 -27.15
CA LEU A 651 35.60 -19.94 -26.47
C LEU A 651 36.43 -21.19 -26.77
N ILE A 652 35.80 -22.38 -26.79
CA ILE A 652 36.46 -23.63 -27.19
C ILE A 652 36.98 -23.52 -28.62
N THR A 653 36.13 -23.13 -29.57
CA THR A 653 36.49 -23.01 -30.98
C THR A 653 37.56 -21.94 -31.22
N ALA A 654 37.56 -20.87 -30.42
CA ALA A 654 38.62 -19.86 -30.47
C ALA A 654 39.95 -20.36 -29.91
N ALA A 655 39.92 -21.23 -28.90
CA ALA A 655 41.13 -21.83 -28.34
C ALA A 655 41.74 -22.90 -29.24
N GLN A 656 40.93 -23.68 -29.96
CA GLN A 656 41.40 -24.78 -30.84
C GLN A 656 42.54 -24.37 -31.79
N ASN A 657 42.56 -23.12 -32.25
CA ASN A 657 43.57 -22.62 -33.18
C ASN A 657 44.74 -21.89 -32.51
N ASN A 658 44.88 -21.95 -31.17
CA ASN A 658 45.93 -21.28 -30.41
C ASN A 658 46.32 -22.10 -29.17
N LYS A 659 47.58 -22.57 -29.15
CA LYS A 659 48.10 -23.50 -28.13
C LYS A 659 48.00 -22.95 -26.69
N GLU A 660 48.38 -21.69 -26.49
CA GLU A 660 48.35 -21.04 -25.17
C GLU A 660 46.93 -20.88 -24.62
N LYS A 661 45.99 -20.50 -25.50
CA LYS A 661 44.57 -20.42 -25.15
C LYS A 661 44.00 -21.78 -24.79
N THR A 662 44.34 -22.82 -25.57
CA THR A 662 43.92 -24.20 -25.30
C THR A 662 44.43 -24.68 -23.95
N GLU A 663 45.71 -24.47 -23.67
CA GLU A 663 46.33 -24.89 -22.41
C GLU A 663 45.68 -24.21 -21.20
N TYR A 664 45.46 -22.90 -21.26
CA TYR A 664 44.75 -22.18 -20.21
C TYR A 664 43.32 -22.71 -19.99
N LEU A 665 42.61 -23.00 -21.09
CA LEU A 665 41.23 -23.50 -21.04
C LEU A 665 41.20 -24.91 -20.43
N LEU A 666 42.11 -25.80 -20.81
CA LEU A 666 42.24 -27.16 -20.23
C LEU A 666 42.61 -27.12 -18.74
N ASN A 667 43.50 -26.21 -18.34
CA ASN A 667 43.92 -26.05 -16.95
C ASN A 667 42.80 -25.52 -16.05
N LYS A 668 41.87 -24.74 -16.61
CA LYS A 668 40.74 -24.15 -15.87
C LYS A 668 39.47 -25.00 -15.86
N SER A 669 39.44 -26.09 -16.63
CA SER A 669 38.21 -26.87 -16.84
C SER A 669 38.19 -28.18 -16.05
N ALA A 670 36.99 -28.58 -15.62
CA ALA A 670 36.76 -29.92 -15.06
C ALA A 670 37.02 -31.03 -16.11
N ASN A 671 37.26 -32.26 -15.67
CA ASN A 671 37.57 -33.42 -16.52
C ASN A 671 36.57 -33.64 -17.67
N SER A 672 35.30 -33.25 -17.49
CA SER A 672 34.26 -33.34 -18.53
C SER A 672 34.51 -32.44 -19.75
N VAL A 673 35.17 -31.30 -19.58
CA VAL A 673 35.53 -30.40 -20.69
C VAL A 673 36.80 -30.86 -21.38
N LYS A 674 37.76 -31.41 -20.63
CA LYS A 674 38.95 -32.06 -21.20
C LYS A 674 38.54 -33.21 -22.13
N LYS A 675 37.56 -34.01 -21.68
CA LYS A 675 36.96 -35.07 -22.49
C LYS A 675 36.29 -34.53 -23.76
N TYR A 676 35.49 -33.47 -23.66
CA TYR A 676 34.87 -32.84 -24.83
C TYR A 676 35.89 -32.29 -25.84
N PHE A 677 37.02 -31.72 -25.35
CA PHE A 677 38.11 -31.23 -26.20
C PHE A 677 38.78 -32.38 -26.96
N ASN A 678 39.11 -33.48 -26.27
CA ASN A 678 39.74 -34.66 -26.87
C ASN A 678 38.84 -35.44 -27.83
N GLU A 679 37.51 -35.28 -27.73
CA GLU A 679 36.54 -35.96 -28.60
C GLU A 679 36.16 -35.14 -29.86
N ASN A 680 36.46 -33.84 -29.90
CA ASN A 680 36.01 -32.93 -30.97
C ASN A 680 37.15 -32.08 -31.58
N VAL A 681 38.39 -32.37 -31.20
CA VAL A 681 39.66 -31.91 -31.79
C VAL A 681 40.42 -33.17 -32.16
#